data_AF-A0A9P4GU25-F1
#
_entry.id   AF-A0A9P4GU25-F1
#
_cell.length_a   1.000
_cell.length_b   1.000
_cell.length_c   1.000
_cell.angle_alpha   90.00
_cell.angle_beta   90.00
_cell.angle_gamma   90.00
#
_symmetry.space_group_name_H-M   'P 1'
#
loop_
_entity.id
_entity.type
_entity.pdbx_description
1 polymer ?
#
loop_
_entity_poly.entity_id
_entity_poly.type
_entity_poly.pdbx_seq_one_letter_code
_entity_poly.pdbx_strand_id
1 'polypeptide(L)'
;MSFLERQSTRITGTDHGRGNSVLRATSSGKIPNAKKARSRPPTSLRDHLPYPNATLPASSGPYSVGSMEIEVPVQNPRPISDIKRHGRHILQLETVLFTLYYPASFGSGSGKAPGGAKKWTRETWLPRPRVQTAKGYAEFAGLPHWAGIALSGGSTMLTKLRAYQNSPLATHWPPEGTSKKCGYKLRNQQGRPPEGMNEEPTFPLLMFSHGLGGSKTAYSTLCSEFASYGFVVCAVEHRDGSGPRTFINHKKRGNNKKDRHGGAKVEDETDCDGDPEGEKAFEKWEHMDHTEEEIRKGYHHLDYIFPKNNPKDTSPNNERGVDGELRSAQIELRLCELEEAYRVLKIICAGDGEEIARQNLRSEGYVGGSSRGLQGVDWALWKHRFHIDKMTMAGHSFGAATVVEVLRHTDRFTNVQAGIIYDIWGAPIKPPADDPKHRIHLPLLGISSEAFMYWEKNWDAVMSLMNEASEHGAPAYLLTVRGSVHISQSDFSILYRHITSFFMKATVHPQRAIDLNVSTSLEFLRLVTPLTGGGRAIIDRCMTNEELLDTALLEEIPDDHRPDDEWIAARLRVDHEFRTRMAAGLQRKFKRNFKGGMGTGYSTSDEMWCHYKPTDEELQKWIEEGRGEQRIDEDHATKGAGHDKGGKDGNEDESTSASDSRSDIKSEVESQSKEDVSEGSGSQTQQPTSSEAVKDRYDDEEEEKEATHASPAAAADASESNDAPPETWLGLKTALRDGPQQS
;
A
#
# COMPACT_ATOMS: atom_id res chain seq x y z
N MET A 1 -20.26 7.27 -40.15
CA MET A 1 -21.68 7.05 -39.78
C MET A 1 -21.85 7.51 -38.34
N SER A 2 -22.88 8.30 -38.05
CA SER A 2 -22.92 9.19 -36.88
C SER A 2 -23.18 8.48 -35.55
N PHE A 3 -22.59 9.03 -34.49
CA PHE A 3 -22.51 8.58 -33.10
C PHE A 3 -23.87 8.48 -32.37
N LEU A 4 -24.99 8.87 -33.01
CA LEU A 4 -26.31 8.96 -32.38
C LEU A 4 -27.29 7.83 -32.75
N GLU A 5 -26.94 6.90 -33.65
CA GLU A 5 -27.81 5.77 -34.03
C GLU A 5 -27.52 4.45 -33.29
N ARG A 6 -26.55 4.42 -32.36
CA ARG A 6 -26.26 3.22 -31.54
C ARG A 6 -26.98 3.17 -30.18
N GLN A 7 -27.75 4.19 -29.81
CA GLN A 7 -28.36 4.28 -28.47
C GLN A 7 -29.86 3.90 -28.37
N SER A 8 -30.53 3.43 -29.43
CA SER A 8 -32.00 3.25 -29.40
C SER A 8 -32.54 1.82 -29.53
N THR A 9 -31.77 0.79 -29.19
CA THR A 9 -32.32 -0.58 -29.07
C THR A 9 -31.72 -1.37 -27.90
N ARG A 10 -32.07 -0.98 -26.67
CA ARG A 10 -32.22 -1.87 -25.50
C ARG A 10 -32.78 -1.12 -24.29
N ILE A 11 -33.90 -0.43 -24.49
CA ILE A 11 -34.79 0.03 -23.41
C ILE A 11 -36.18 -0.53 -23.73
N THR A 12 -36.39 -1.80 -23.39
CA THR A 12 -37.70 -2.37 -23.04
C THR A 12 -37.40 -3.59 -22.20
N GLY A 13 -37.84 -3.57 -20.95
CA GLY A 13 -37.70 -4.69 -20.03
C GLY A 13 -38.44 -5.92 -20.57
N THR A 14 -37.72 -7.02 -20.60
CA THR A 14 -38.28 -8.37 -20.49
C THR A 14 -37.31 -9.20 -19.67
N ASP A 15 -37.79 -9.67 -18.52
CA ASP A 15 -37.20 -10.74 -17.73
C ASP A 15 -36.78 -11.90 -18.65
N HIS A 16 -35.50 -11.98 -18.94
CA HIS A 16 -34.88 -13.21 -19.40
C HIS A 16 -34.16 -13.82 -18.23
N GLY A 17 -34.90 -14.65 -17.48
CA GLY A 17 -34.31 -15.61 -16.55
C GLY A 17 -33.22 -16.38 -17.28
N ARG A 18 -31.98 -16.24 -16.80
CA ARG A 18 -30.86 -17.08 -17.24
C ARG A 18 -31.28 -18.53 -17.02
N GLY A 19 -31.25 -19.31 -18.09
CA GLY A 19 -31.68 -20.71 -18.08
C GLY A 19 -30.95 -21.48 -16.99
N ASN A 20 -31.71 -22.15 -16.13
CA ASN A 20 -31.19 -23.14 -15.19
C ASN A 20 -30.43 -24.21 -15.98
N SER A 21 -29.10 -24.13 -15.95
CA SER A 21 -28.23 -25.24 -16.34
C SER A 21 -28.58 -26.44 -15.46
N VAL A 22 -29.18 -27.45 -16.08
CA VAL A 22 -29.47 -28.75 -15.50
C VAL A 22 -28.14 -29.50 -15.39
N LEU A 23 -27.45 -29.27 -14.27
CA LEU A 23 -26.56 -30.19 -13.55
C LEU A 23 -25.90 -29.35 -12.43
N ARG A 24 -26.60 -29.25 -11.29
CA ARG A 24 -26.06 -28.68 -10.04
C ARG A 24 -24.91 -29.57 -9.57
N ALA A 25 -23.71 -29.35 -10.11
CA ALA A 25 -22.49 -29.93 -9.56
C ALA A 25 -22.40 -29.47 -8.11
N THR A 26 -22.30 -30.42 -7.18
CA THR A 26 -22.17 -30.10 -5.76
C THR A 26 -20.94 -29.22 -5.58
N SER A 27 -21.15 -27.97 -5.12
CA SER A 27 -20.06 -27.02 -4.86
C SER A 27 -19.10 -27.66 -3.86
N SER A 28 -17.98 -28.19 -4.38
CA SER A 28 -17.00 -28.85 -3.55
C SER A 28 -16.33 -27.75 -2.73
N GLY A 29 -16.42 -27.79 -1.40
CA GLY A 29 -15.83 -26.77 -0.51
C GLY A 29 -14.30 -26.71 -0.51
N LYS A 30 -13.64 -27.12 -1.59
CA LYS A 30 -12.20 -27.19 -1.79
C LYS A 30 -11.83 -26.85 -3.23
N ILE A 31 -10.70 -26.19 -3.37
CA ILE A 31 -10.05 -25.95 -4.65
C ILE A 31 -9.43 -27.27 -5.16
N PRO A 32 -9.72 -27.70 -6.41
CA PRO A 32 -9.11 -28.88 -7.04
C PRO A 32 -7.57 -28.77 -7.05
N ASN A 33 -6.85 -29.86 -6.76
CA ASN A 33 -5.38 -30.00 -6.84
C ASN A 33 -4.48 -28.83 -6.37
N ALA A 34 -4.98 -27.92 -5.53
CA ALA A 34 -4.26 -26.69 -5.15
C ALA A 34 -2.85 -26.95 -4.60
N LYS A 35 -1.90 -26.13 -5.04
CA LYS A 35 -0.52 -26.17 -4.55
C LYS A 35 -0.48 -25.72 -3.10
N LYS A 36 0.55 -26.15 -2.38
CA LYS A 36 0.81 -25.63 -1.03
C LYS A 36 1.35 -24.21 -1.12
N ALA A 37 1.00 -23.38 -0.13
CA ALA A 37 1.66 -22.09 0.04
C ALA A 37 3.19 -22.26 0.13
N ARG A 38 3.92 -21.25 -0.34
CA ARG A 38 5.39 -21.22 -0.30
C ARG A 38 5.89 -21.39 1.14
N SER A 39 6.96 -22.15 1.29
CA SER A 39 7.57 -22.45 2.58
C SER A 39 8.14 -21.18 3.22
N ARG A 40 7.73 -20.91 4.45
CA ARG A 40 8.14 -19.75 5.25
C ARG A 40 8.44 -20.22 6.67
N PRO A 41 9.69 -20.63 6.97
CA PRO A 41 10.00 -21.14 8.29
C PRO A 41 9.79 -20.05 9.35
N PRO A 42 9.30 -20.41 10.54
CA PRO A 42 9.31 -19.53 11.71
C PRO A 42 10.71 -18.99 11.99
N THR A 43 10.79 -17.72 12.33
CA THR A 43 12.05 -16.98 12.57
C THR A 43 12.27 -16.65 14.04
N SER A 44 11.22 -16.73 14.87
CA SER A 44 11.29 -16.40 16.29
C SER A 44 10.34 -17.28 17.10
N LEU A 45 10.60 -17.42 18.40
CA LEU A 45 9.71 -18.13 19.34
C LEU A 45 8.28 -17.54 19.34
N ARG A 46 8.13 -16.24 19.07
CA ARG A 46 6.83 -15.58 18.92
C ARG A 46 6.02 -16.10 17.74
N ASP A 47 6.68 -16.61 16.72
CA ASP A 47 6.02 -17.21 15.55
C ASP A 47 5.47 -18.62 15.87
N HIS A 48 5.88 -19.21 17.00
CA HIS A 48 5.39 -20.50 17.49
C HIS A 48 4.33 -20.37 18.58
N LEU A 49 4.13 -19.17 19.15
CA LEU A 49 3.12 -18.95 20.18
C LEU A 49 1.72 -19.09 19.54
N PRO A 50 0.90 -20.04 20.01
CA PRO A 50 -0.48 -20.12 19.58
C PRO A 50 -1.26 -18.87 20.02
N TYR A 51 -2.43 -18.69 19.42
CA TYR A 51 -3.46 -17.70 19.75
C TYR A 51 -3.40 -17.21 21.22
N PRO A 52 -3.52 -15.88 21.48
CA PRO A 52 -4.26 -14.94 20.64
C PRO A 52 -3.43 -14.03 19.73
N ASN A 53 -2.09 -14.07 19.80
CA ASN A 53 -1.24 -13.21 18.98
C ASN A 53 -1.23 -13.66 17.51
N ALA A 54 -2.01 -13.00 16.66
CA ALA A 54 -1.96 -13.22 15.22
C ALA A 54 -0.60 -12.76 14.69
N THR A 55 0.19 -13.67 14.10
CA THR A 55 1.50 -13.34 13.55
C THR A 55 1.46 -13.29 12.02
N LEU A 56 2.22 -12.35 11.46
CA LEU A 56 2.39 -12.25 10.01
C LEU A 56 3.47 -13.23 9.54
N PRO A 57 3.29 -13.88 8.39
CA PRO A 57 4.27 -14.81 7.84
C PRO A 57 5.53 -14.07 7.37
N ALA A 58 6.69 -14.70 7.48
CA ALA A 58 7.90 -14.17 6.85
C ALA A 58 7.75 -14.21 5.31
N SER A 59 8.37 -13.28 4.58
CA SER A 59 8.29 -13.30 3.12
C SER A 59 8.99 -14.51 2.50
N SER A 60 8.68 -14.83 1.25
CA SER A 60 9.21 -16.02 0.56
C SER A 60 10.40 -15.76 -0.36
N GLY A 61 10.62 -14.50 -0.76
CA GLY A 61 11.68 -14.10 -1.69
C GLY A 61 13.11 -14.13 -1.12
N PRO A 62 14.11 -13.96 -2.01
CA PRO A 62 15.54 -14.05 -1.71
C PRO A 62 16.11 -12.88 -0.93
N TYR A 63 15.39 -11.78 -0.71
CA TYR A 63 15.87 -10.69 0.13
C TYR A 63 15.26 -10.73 1.53
N SER A 64 16.05 -10.30 2.51
CA SER A 64 15.49 -9.79 3.77
C SER A 64 14.79 -8.45 3.50
N VAL A 65 13.86 -8.05 4.35
CA VAL A 65 13.04 -6.84 4.11
C VAL A 65 13.33 -5.78 5.16
N GLY A 66 13.63 -4.58 4.69
CA GLY A 66 13.75 -3.37 5.50
C GLY A 66 12.46 -2.55 5.43
N SER A 67 12.23 -1.69 6.42
CA SER A 67 11.17 -0.70 6.38
C SER A 67 11.60 0.69 6.86
N MET A 68 10.95 1.73 6.35
CA MET A 68 11.07 3.11 6.84
C MET A 68 9.68 3.76 6.83
N GLU A 69 9.36 4.51 7.88
CA GLU A 69 8.13 5.30 7.98
C GLU A 69 8.46 6.77 7.80
N ILE A 70 7.84 7.40 6.80
CA ILE A 70 8.14 8.77 6.38
C ILE A 70 6.83 9.56 6.32
N GLU A 71 6.74 10.63 7.11
CA GLU A 71 5.71 11.66 7.02
C GLU A 71 6.39 13.00 6.75
N VAL A 72 6.09 13.67 5.65
CA VAL A 72 6.62 15.01 5.39
C VAL A 72 5.51 15.98 5.00
N PRO A 73 5.65 17.28 5.33
CA PRO A 73 4.77 18.31 4.79
C PRO A 73 4.77 18.31 3.26
N VAL A 74 3.60 18.54 2.66
CA VAL A 74 3.49 18.73 1.21
C VAL A 74 4.03 20.09 0.79
N GLN A 75 4.35 20.28 -0.49
CA GLN A 75 4.86 21.58 -0.95
C GLN A 75 3.80 22.67 -0.96
N ASN A 76 2.57 22.32 -1.34
CA ASN A 76 1.45 23.23 -1.48
C ASN A 76 0.22 22.72 -0.69
N PRO A 77 0.16 22.96 0.63
CA PRO A 77 -0.99 22.58 1.45
C PRO A 77 -2.25 23.30 1.00
N ARG A 78 -3.36 22.56 0.80
CA ARG A 78 -4.63 23.13 0.34
C ARG A 78 -5.81 22.17 0.53
N PRO A 79 -7.04 22.69 0.65
CA PRO A 79 -8.25 21.90 0.42
C PRO A 79 -8.27 21.37 -1.02
N ILE A 80 -8.67 20.10 -1.20
CA ILE A 80 -8.80 19.48 -2.53
C ILE A 80 -10.25 19.53 -3.05
N SER A 81 -11.22 19.74 -2.17
CA SER A 81 -12.62 19.90 -2.57
C SER A 81 -13.37 20.90 -1.69
N ASP A 82 -14.48 21.39 -2.22
CA ASP A 82 -15.42 22.26 -1.51
C ASP A 82 -16.36 21.49 -0.56
N ILE A 83 -16.14 20.19 -0.37
CA ILE A 83 -16.96 19.37 0.52
C ILE A 83 -16.68 19.77 1.97
N LYS A 84 -17.69 20.35 2.61
CA LYS A 84 -17.61 20.83 4.00
C LYS A 84 -18.51 20.03 4.95
N ARG A 85 -18.03 19.81 6.18
CA ARG A 85 -18.85 19.39 7.34
C ARG A 85 -18.69 20.41 8.45
N HIS A 86 -19.80 20.88 8.99
CA HIS A 86 -19.81 21.92 10.03
C HIS A 86 -18.98 23.16 9.60
N GLY A 87 -19.08 23.54 8.33
CA GLY A 87 -18.35 24.68 7.77
C GLY A 87 -16.87 24.44 7.44
N ARG A 88 -16.31 23.26 7.75
CA ARG A 88 -14.89 22.93 7.55
C ARG A 88 -14.67 22.00 6.37
N HIS A 89 -13.63 22.25 5.58
CA HIS A 89 -13.19 21.33 4.52
C HIS A 89 -12.74 19.99 5.12
N ILE A 90 -13.27 18.88 4.60
CA ILE A 90 -12.96 17.53 5.12
C ILE A 90 -11.88 16.80 4.32
N LEU A 91 -11.51 17.31 3.15
CA LEU A 91 -10.47 16.76 2.28
C LEU A 91 -9.39 17.81 2.07
N GLN A 92 -8.31 17.69 2.85
CA GLN A 92 -7.24 18.66 2.96
C GLN A 92 -5.89 17.97 2.74
N LEU A 93 -5.11 18.45 1.76
CA LEU A 93 -3.76 17.97 1.50
C LEU A 93 -2.78 18.73 2.37
N GLU A 94 -2.05 18.02 3.23
CA GLU A 94 -1.28 18.61 4.33
C GLU A 94 0.10 17.98 4.51
N THR A 95 0.11 16.66 4.64
CA THR A 95 1.31 15.84 4.72
C THR A 95 1.12 14.63 3.84
N VAL A 96 2.23 14.03 3.42
CA VAL A 96 2.22 12.71 2.81
C VAL A 96 2.86 11.72 3.78
N LEU A 97 2.17 10.62 4.10
CA LEU A 97 2.68 9.52 4.92
C LEU A 97 2.74 8.24 4.09
N PHE A 98 3.87 7.55 4.15
CA PHE A 98 4.00 6.21 3.60
C PHE A 98 4.98 5.36 4.40
N THR A 99 4.89 4.04 4.20
CA THR A 99 5.92 3.09 4.61
C THR A 99 6.64 2.60 3.35
N LEU A 100 7.97 2.76 3.33
CA LEU A 100 8.82 2.11 2.34
C LEU A 100 9.17 0.70 2.81
N TYR A 101 8.93 -0.30 1.98
CA TYR A 101 9.48 -1.65 2.12
C TYR A 101 10.53 -1.86 1.03
N TYR A 102 11.67 -2.44 1.35
CA TYR A 102 12.76 -2.56 0.39
C TYR A 102 13.67 -3.77 0.67
N PRO A 103 14.46 -4.20 -0.33
CA PRO A 103 15.41 -5.29 -0.18
C PRO A 103 16.53 -4.87 0.78
N ALA A 104 16.68 -5.59 1.89
CA ALA A 104 17.65 -5.25 2.92
C ALA A 104 18.97 -6.01 2.77
N SER A 105 20.05 -5.39 3.22
CA SER A 105 21.40 -5.97 3.23
C SER A 105 21.49 -7.24 4.07
N PHE A 106 22.55 -8.00 3.84
CA PHE A 106 22.88 -9.16 4.66
C PHE A 106 22.97 -8.81 6.15
N GLY A 107 22.62 -9.79 6.98
CA GLY A 107 22.63 -9.61 8.42
C GLY A 107 21.48 -8.75 8.94
N SER A 108 20.53 -8.30 8.12
CA SER A 108 19.35 -7.58 8.64
C SER A 108 18.57 -8.45 9.62
N GLY A 109 18.35 -7.92 10.84
CA GLY A 109 17.74 -8.67 11.94
C GLY A 109 18.72 -9.54 12.75
N SER A 110 19.99 -9.64 12.34
CA SER A 110 21.08 -10.25 13.09
C SER A 110 22.23 -9.23 13.28
N GLY A 111 23.09 -9.41 14.27
CA GLY A 111 24.17 -8.43 14.54
C GLY A 111 23.69 -7.06 15.06
N LYS A 112 24.49 -6.01 14.83
CA LYS A 112 24.25 -4.65 15.36
C LYS A 112 23.16 -3.95 14.57
N ALA A 113 22.17 -3.40 15.29
CA ALA A 113 21.13 -2.62 14.64
C ALA A 113 21.67 -1.25 14.16
N PRO A 114 21.11 -0.69 13.07
CA PRO A 114 21.52 0.61 12.54
C PRO A 114 21.39 1.72 13.60
N GLY A 115 22.20 2.77 13.46
CA GLY A 115 22.19 3.94 14.35
C GLY A 115 22.70 3.66 15.77
N GLY A 116 23.54 2.64 15.96
CA GLY A 116 24.10 2.29 17.27
C GLY A 116 23.10 1.64 18.25
N ALA A 117 21.90 1.27 17.78
CA ALA A 117 20.87 0.69 18.63
C ALA A 117 21.26 -0.71 19.13
N LYS A 118 20.88 -1.00 20.38
CA LYS A 118 21.16 -2.29 21.03
C LYS A 118 20.37 -3.47 20.43
N LYS A 119 19.21 -3.20 19.82
CA LYS A 119 18.29 -4.22 19.31
C LYS A 119 17.65 -3.79 18.00
N TRP A 120 17.43 -4.76 17.11
CA TRP A 120 16.62 -4.59 15.91
C TRP A 120 15.15 -4.32 16.27
N THR A 121 14.54 -3.35 15.60
CA THR A 121 13.14 -2.99 15.80
C THR A 121 12.31 -3.26 14.55
N ARG A 122 11.04 -3.55 14.77
CA ARG A 122 10.02 -3.74 13.74
C ARG A 122 8.79 -2.93 14.13
N GLU A 123 8.13 -2.37 13.14
CA GLU A 123 6.86 -1.66 13.32
C GLU A 123 5.76 -2.62 13.74
N THR A 124 4.73 -2.08 14.39
CA THR A 124 3.52 -2.84 14.69
C THR A 124 2.57 -2.78 13.50
N TRP A 125 1.82 -3.86 13.27
CA TRP A 125 0.78 -3.90 12.26
C TRP A 125 -0.31 -2.86 12.53
N LEU A 126 -0.71 -2.72 13.81
CA LEU A 126 -1.53 -1.60 14.24
C LEU A 126 -0.63 -0.38 14.50
N PRO A 127 -0.77 0.74 13.74
CA PRO A 127 0.03 1.94 13.95
C PRO A 127 -0.12 2.54 15.35
N ARG A 128 0.84 3.39 15.73
CA ARG A 128 0.73 4.21 16.95
C ARG A 128 -0.08 5.49 16.65
N PRO A 129 -0.83 6.03 17.62
CA PRO A 129 -1.13 5.47 18.95
C PRO A 129 -2.13 4.32 18.88
N ARG A 130 -1.71 3.13 19.31
CA ARG A 130 -2.42 1.86 19.06
C ARG A 130 -3.85 1.81 19.60
N VAL A 131 -4.08 2.38 20.77
CA VAL A 131 -5.42 2.44 21.37
C VAL A 131 -6.33 3.32 20.53
N GLN A 132 -5.84 4.45 20.03
CA GLN A 132 -6.64 5.35 19.20
C GLN A 132 -6.88 4.74 17.82
N THR A 133 -5.88 4.10 17.21
CA THR A 133 -6.10 3.39 15.95
C THR A 133 -7.09 2.23 16.11
N ALA A 134 -7.07 1.52 17.24
CA ALA A 134 -8.08 0.51 17.56
C ALA A 134 -9.50 1.11 17.69
N LYS A 135 -9.63 2.34 18.21
CA LYS A 135 -10.92 3.06 18.24
C LYS A 135 -11.40 3.39 16.84
N GLY A 136 -10.53 3.88 15.95
CA GLY A 136 -10.88 4.13 14.54
C GLY A 136 -11.38 2.86 13.83
N TYR A 137 -10.71 1.72 14.05
CA TYR A 137 -11.21 0.44 13.56
C TYR A 137 -12.55 0.04 14.19
N ALA A 138 -12.78 0.34 15.47
CA ALA A 138 -14.04 0.10 16.13
C ALA A 138 -15.16 0.94 15.50
N GLU A 139 -14.94 2.24 15.31
CA GLU A 139 -15.90 3.17 14.68
C GLU A 139 -16.22 2.77 13.24
N PHE A 140 -15.18 2.48 12.43
CA PHE A 140 -15.36 1.96 11.07
C PHE A 140 -16.18 0.68 11.06
N ALA A 141 -15.91 -0.23 12.01
CA ALA A 141 -16.66 -1.46 12.18
C ALA A 141 -17.94 -1.28 13.01
N GLY A 142 -18.38 -0.06 13.35
CA GLY A 142 -19.51 0.30 14.21
C GLY A 142 -19.51 -0.29 15.64
N LEU A 143 -18.42 -0.90 16.08
CA LEU A 143 -18.31 -1.52 17.39
C LEU A 143 -18.09 -0.44 18.47
N PRO A 144 -18.60 -0.66 19.70
CA PRO A 144 -18.21 0.16 20.84
C PRO A 144 -16.69 0.18 21.03
N HIS A 145 -16.11 1.34 21.34
CA HIS A 145 -14.65 1.52 21.45
C HIS A 145 -13.97 0.46 22.33
N TRP A 146 -14.54 0.17 23.50
CA TRP A 146 -13.97 -0.81 24.43
C TRP A 146 -13.88 -2.22 23.80
N ALA A 147 -14.85 -2.60 22.96
CA ALA A 147 -14.88 -3.90 22.29
C ALA A 147 -13.81 -3.96 21.18
N GLY A 148 -13.68 -2.90 20.38
CA GLY A 148 -12.64 -2.81 19.35
C GLY A 148 -11.22 -2.77 19.94
N ILE A 149 -11.03 -2.06 21.06
CA ILE A 149 -9.77 -2.05 21.82
C ILE A 149 -9.47 -3.44 22.38
N ALA A 150 -10.44 -4.12 22.98
CA ALA A 150 -10.25 -5.46 23.53
C ALA A 150 -9.92 -6.48 22.44
N LEU A 151 -10.63 -6.45 21.31
CA LEU A 151 -10.37 -7.32 20.16
C LEU A 151 -8.95 -7.08 19.60
N SER A 152 -8.59 -5.82 19.40
CA SER A 152 -7.25 -5.45 18.90
C SER A 152 -6.16 -5.83 19.91
N GLY A 153 -6.37 -5.55 21.20
CA GLY A 153 -5.46 -5.87 22.29
C GLY A 153 -5.19 -7.37 22.42
N GLY A 154 -6.23 -8.18 22.27
CA GLY A 154 -6.12 -9.63 22.27
C GLY A 154 -5.42 -10.20 21.03
N SER A 155 -5.53 -9.54 19.86
CA SER A 155 -5.14 -10.15 18.59
C SER A 155 -3.92 -9.51 17.89
N THR A 156 -4.03 -8.23 17.53
CA THR A 156 -3.18 -7.59 16.51
C THR A 156 -2.39 -6.38 17.01
N MET A 157 -2.70 -5.86 18.21
CA MET A 157 -2.09 -4.66 18.77
C MET A 157 -0.57 -4.77 18.98
N LEU A 158 -0.06 -5.98 19.21
CA LEU A 158 1.37 -6.28 19.39
C LEU A 158 2.01 -6.98 18.19
N THR A 159 1.22 -7.29 17.16
CA THR A 159 1.69 -7.94 15.95
C THR A 159 2.72 -7.06 15.27
N LYS A 160 3.85 -7.66 14.90
CA LYS A 160 4.96 -6.97 14.25
C LYS A 160 4.93 -7.20 12.75
N LEU A 161 5.19 -6.14 12.00
CA LEU A 161 5.50 -6.24 10.58
C LEU A 161 6.75 -7.11 10.38
N ARG A 162 6.86 -7.75 9.22
CA ARG A 162 7.97 -8.65 8.89
C ARG A 162 9.07 -7.94 8.09
N ALA A 163 9.32 -6.69 8.47
CA ALA A 163 10.35 -5.81 7.95
C ALA A 163 11.09 -5.11 9.10
N TYR A 164 12.40 -4.94 8.96
CA TYR A 164 13.27 -4.33 9.97
C TYR A 164 13.47 -2.84 9.73
N GLN A 165 13.25 -2.03 10.77
CA GLN A 165 13.32 -0.58 10.64
C GLN A 165 14.74 -0.09 10.33
N ASN A 166 14.86 0.76 9.31
CA ASN A 166 16.08 1.45 8.88
C ASN A 166 17.22 0.49 8.53
N SER A 167 16.93 -0.74 8.11
CA SER A 167 17.93 -1.67 7.58
C SER A 167 18.72 -1.02 6.43
N PRO A 168 20.01 -1.29 6.27
CA PRO A 168 20.73 -0.84 5.08
C PRO A 168 20.13 -1.48 3.82
N LEU A 169 20.12 -0.73 2.71
CA LEU A 169 19.66 -1.22 1.42
C LEU A 169 20.57 -2.35 0.93
N ALA A 170 20.02 -3.35 0.26
CA ALA A 170 20.81 -4.44 -0.32
C ALA A 170 21.74 -3.91 -1.44
N THR A 171 23.02 -4.23 -1.35
CA THR A 171 24.05 -3.92 -2.38
C THR A 171 24.42 -5.15 -3.22
N HIS A 172 23.72 -6.27 -3.05
CA HIS A 172 24.08 -7.55 -3.65
C HIS A 172 22.99 -8.09 -4.58
N TRP A 173 23.42 -8.80 -5.61
CA TRP A 173 22.56 -9.62 -6.44
C TRP A 173 22.21 -10.95 -5.73
N PRO A 174 21.01 -11.50 -5.93
CA PRO A 174 20.68 -12.84 -5.46
C PRO A 174 21.32 -13.91 -6.36
N PRO A 175 21.53 -15.14 -5.87
CA PRO A 175 22.11 -16.22 -6.66
C PRO A 175 21.26 -16.59 -7.88
N GLU A 176 21.91 -17.14 -8.92
CA GLU A 176 21.20 -17.64 -10.10
C GLU A 176 20.29 -18.83 -9.77
N GLY A 177 19.19 -18.98 -10.52
CA GLY A 177 18.24 -20.07 -10.32
C GLY A 177 17.46 -19.98 -9.01
N THR A 178 17.40 -18.79 -8.40
CA THR A 178 16.54 -18.50 -7.24
C THR A 178 15.09 -18.88 -7.53
N SER A 179 14.62 -18.67 -8.77
CA SER A 179 13.29 -19.07 -9.25
C SER A 179 12.90 -20.52 -8.95
N LYS A 180 13.87 -21.45 -8.94
CA LYS A 180 13.67 -22.90 -8.74
C LYS A 180 13.89 -23.36 -7.29
N LYS A 181 14.54 -22.54 -6.45
CA LYS A 181 14.86 -22.86 -5.05
C LYS A 181 13.93 -22.06 -4.14
N CYS A 182 13.64 -22.56 -2.93
CA CYS A 182 12.85 -21.76 -1.99
C CYS A 182 13.64 -20.48 -1.62
N GLY A 183 13.26 -19.33 -2.18
CA GLY A 183 14.01 -18.06 -2.11
C GLY A 183 14.49 -17.68 -0.71
N TYR A 184 13.66 -17.95 0.32
CA TYR A 184 14.03 -17.72 1.72
C TYR A 184 15.35 -18.38 2.16
N LYS A 185 15.74 -19.52 1.57
CA LYS A 185 17.00 -20.24 1.90
C LYS A 185 18.23 -19.51 1.38
N LEU A 186 18.06 -18.58 0.45
CA LEU A 186 19.12 -17.84 -0.24
C LEU A 186 19.30 -16.42 0.32
N ARG A 187 18.56 -16.04 1.36
CA ARG A 187 18.48 -14.67 1.92
C ARG A 187 19.77 -13.97 2.34
N ASN A 188 20.86 -14.73 2.46
CA ASN A 188 22.16 -14.21 2.81
C ASN A 188 23.26 -14.78 1.90
N GLN A 189 22.96 -14.92 0.61
CA GLN A 189 23.89 -15.41 -0.39
C GLN A 189 24.02 -14.39 -1.52
N GLN A 190 25.25 -14.10 -1.92
CA GLN A 190 25.54 -13.21 -3.04
C GLN A 190 25.66 -14.02 -4.33
N GLY A 191 24.90 -13.61 -5.35
CA GLY A 191 25.08 -14.03 -6.72
C GLY A 191 26.04 -13.12 -7.48
N ARG A 192 26.51 -13.59 -8.64
CA ARG A 192 27.22 -12.73 -9.59
C ARG A 192 26.21 -11.77 -10.25
N PRO A 193 26.62 -10.52 -10.56
CA PRO A 193 25.81 -9.63 -11.40
C PRO A 193 25.47 -10.31 -12.74
N PRO A 194 24.26 -10.09 -13.31
CA PRO A 194 23.98 -10.47 -14.69
C PRO A 194 24.95 -9.81 -15.67
N GLU A 195 25.20 -10.44 -16.82
CA GLU A 195 26.07 -9.88 -17.86
C GLU A 195 25.57 -8.50 -18.31
N GLY A 196 26.49 -7.53 -18.41
CA GLY A 196 26.18 -6.16 -18.80
C GLY A 196 25.56 -5.28 -17.70
N MET A 197 25.37 -5.80 -16.49
CA MET A 197 24.81 -5.04 -15.36
C MET A 197 25.90 -4.58 -14.38
N ASN A 198 25.59 -3.52 -13.62
CA ASN A 198 26.46 -3.02 -12.55
C ASN A 198 26.63 -4.03 -11.41
N GLU A 199 27.74 -3.90 -10.67
CA GLU A 199 28.03 -4.70 -9.47
C GLU A 199 26.88 -4.63 -8.45
N GLU A 200 26.32 -3.44 -8.24
CA GLU A 200 25.16 -3.24 -7.39
C GLU A 200 23.85 -3.20 -8.20
N PRO A 201 22.79 -3.87 -7.73
CA PRO A 201 21.50 -3.85 -8.40
C PRO A 201 20.79 -2.50 -8.26
N THR A 202 20.08 -2.11 -9.33
CA THR A 202 19.04 -1.07 -9.29
C THR A 202 17.68 -1.74 -9.21
N PHE A 203 16.88 -1.35 -8.23
CA PHE A 203 15.62 -2.02 -7.91
C PHE A 203 14.41 -1.41 -8.65
N PRO A 204 13.41 -2.21 -9.07
CA PRO A 204 12.13 -1.67 -9.53
C PRO A 204 11.39 -0.94 -8.41
N LEU A 205 10.63 0.10 -8.78
CA LEU A 205 9.79 0.88 -7.88
C LEU A 205 8.32 0.52 -8.05
N LEU A 206 7.63 0.27 -6.93
CA LEU A 206 6.19 0.03 -6.88
C LEU A 206 5.53 0.98 -5.87
N MET A 207 4.52 1.74 -6.28
CA MET A 207 3.67 2.51 -5.37
C MET A 207 2.36 1.76 -5.12
N PHE A 208 1.98 1.66 -3.85
CA PHE A 208 0.81 0.89 -3.42
C PHE A 208 -0.25 1.79 -2.74
N SER A 209 -1.49 1.73 -3.24
CA SER A 209 -2.66 2.42 -2.69
C SER A 209 -3.64 1.45 -2.00
N HIS A 210 -4.02 1.75 -0.75
CA HIS A 210 -4.94 0.90 0.01
C HIS A 210 -6.42 1.13 -0.33
N GLY A 211 -7.24 0.09 -0.13
CA GLY A 211 -8.70 0.18 -0.20
C GLY A 211 -9.36 0.90 0.99
N LEU A 212 -10.68 1.04 0.95
CA LEU A 212 -11.48 1.57 2.06
C LEU A 212 -11.33 0.70 3.33
N GLY A 213 -11.25 1.33 4.50
CA GLY A 213 -10.93 0.67 5.76
C GLY A 213 -9.52 0.09 5.85
N GLY A 214 -8.71 0.26 4.79
CA GLY A 214 -7.31 -0.12 4.73
C GLY A 214 -6.39 0.92 5.37
N SER A 215 -5.11 0.58 5.41
CA SER A 215 -4.03 1.47 5.84
C SER A 215 -2.71 1.05 5.17
N LYS A 216 -1.66 1.86 5.31
CA LYS A 216 -0.30 1.54 4.85
C LYS A 216 0.25 0.23 5.41
N THR A 217 -0.28 -0.23 6.56
CA THR A 217 0.14 -1.49 7.19
C THR A 217 -0.81 -2.66 6.95
N ALA A 218 -2.00 -2.44 6.40
CA ALA A 218 -3.01 -3.49 6.16
C ALA A 218 -2.65 -4.46 5.00
N TYR A 219 -1.62 -4.12 4.21
CA TYR A 219 -1.12 -4.90 3.08
C TYR A 219 0.36 -5.25 3.23
N SER A 220 0.85 -5.24 4.47
CA SER A 220 2.28 -5.38 4.76
C SER A 220 2.85 -6.72 4.31
N THR A 221 2.06 -7.81 4.30
CA THR A 221 2.52 -9.10 3.76
C THR A 221 2.76 -9.01 2.26
N LEU A 222 1.82 -8.44 1.51
CA LEU A 222 1.94 -8.28 0.05
C LEU A 222 3.14 -7.36 -0.29
N CYS A 223 3.24 -6.21 0.38
CA CYS A 223 4.35 -5.28 0.19
C CYS A 223 5.71 -5.91 0.56
N SER A 224 5.76 -6.69 1.65
CA SER A 224 6.97 -7.39 2.07
C SER A 224 7.34 -8.56 1.15
N GLU A 225 6.37 -9.19 0.46
CA GLU A 225 6.68 -10.18 -0.58
C GLU A 225 7.35 -9.49 -1.76
N PHE A 226 6.75 -8.43 -2.34
CA PHE A 226 7.37 -7.65 -3.42
C PHE A 226 8.77 -7.15 -3.04
N ALA A 227 8.94 -6.58 -1.85
CA ALA A 227 10.26 -6.15 -1.38
C ALA A 227 11.25 -7.31 -1.26
N SER A 228 10.80 -8.49 -0.82
CA SER A 228 11.66 -9.68 -0.79
C SER A 228 12.02 -10.23 -2.16
N TYR A 229 11.26 -9.87 -3.21
CA TYR A 229 11.53 -10.16 -4.62
C TYR A 229 12.31 -9.04 -5.32
N GLY A 230 12.80 -8.05 -4.58
CA GLY A 230 13.70 -7.02 -5.09
C GLY A 230 13.05 -5.67 -5.40
N PHE A 231 11.81 -5.41 -4.98
CA PHE A 231 11.16 -4.12 -5.23
C PHE A 231 11.39 -3.13 -4.10
N VAL A 232 11.55 -1.85 -4.42
CA VAL A 232 11.26 -0.77 -3.47
C VAL A 232 9.75 -0.50 -3.56
N VAL A 233 9.04 -0.68 -2.45
CA VAL A 233 7.58 -0.56 -2.38
C VAL A 233 7.22 0.61 -1.48
N CYS A 234 6.53 1.62 -2.03
CA CYS A 234 6.01 2.76 -1.29
C CYS A 234 4.50 2.58 -1.03
N ALA A 235 4.15 2.16 0.19
CA ALA A 235 2.75 2.00 0.61
C ALA A 235 2.24 3.27 1.28
N VAL A 236 1.38 4.01 0.58
CA VAL A 236 0.86 5.32 1.03
C VAL A 236 -0.30 5.13 2.00
N GLU A 237 -0.34 5.95 3.06
CA GLU A 237 -1.49 6.10 3.96
C GLU A 237 -2.29 7.33 3.53
N HIS A 238 -3.47 7.12 2.96
CA HIS A 238 -4.28 8.22 2.45
C HIS A 238 -4.97 9.01 3.57
N ARG A 239 -4.99 10.34 3.43
CA ARG A 239 -5.58 11.35 4.33
C ARG A 239 -6.94 11.86 3.85
N ASP A 240 -7.62 11.03 3.08
CA ASP A 240 -8.92 11.30 2.45
C ASP A 240 -10.11 10.78 3.26
N GLY A 241 -9.87 10.26 4.47
CA GLY A 241 -10.91 9.66 5.31
C GLY A 241 -11.43 8.33 4.74
N SER A 242 -10.67 7.67 3.86
CA SER A 242 -10.96 6.30 3.40
C SER A 242 -10.41 5.23 4.34
N GLY A 243 -9.41 5.56 5.16
CA GLY A 243 -8.87 4.69 6.20
C GLY A 243 -9.69 4.74 7.50
N PRO A 244 -9.47 3.79 8.43
CA PRO A 244 -10.23 3.70 9.68
C PRO A 244 -9.89 4.85 10.65
N ARG A 245 -8.60 5.20 10.76
CA ARG A 245 -8.10 6.40 11.44
C ARG A 245 -6.66 6.66 11.02
N THR A 246 -6.36 7.90 10.73
CA THR A 246 -5.00 8.37 10.46
C THR A 246 -4.68 9.64 11.24
N PHE A 247 -3.40 9.90 11.48
CA PHE A 247 -2.93 11.07 12.22
C PHE A 247 -2.10 11.96 11.28
N ILE A 248 -2.38 13.25 11.32
CA ILE A 248 -1.68 14.28 10.54
C ILE A 248 -0.96 15.17 11.54
N ASN A 249 0.38 15.16 11.47
CA ASN A 249 1.23 15.99 12.32
C ASN A 249 1.43 17.38 11.70
N HIS A 250 1.49 18.38 12.58
CA HIS A 250 1.80 19.77 12.25
C HIS A 250 2.99 20.23 13.07
N LYS A 251 3.71 21.26 12.59
CA LYS A 251 4.66 21.94 13.49
C LYS A 251 3.85 22.63 14.58
N LYS A 252 4.35 22.66 15.83
CA LYS A 252 3.71 23.39 16.95
C LYS A 252 4.07 24.88 16.87
N ARG A 253 3.12 25.76 17.19
CA ARG A 253 3.33 27.22 17.17
C ARG A 253 4.10 27.67 18.42
N GLY A 254 5.44 27.60 18.39
CA GLY A 254 6.38 27.94 19.50
C GLY A 254 6.20 27.05 20.76
N ASN A 255 7.16 26.72 21.61
CA ASN A 255 8.53 27.12 21.88
C ASN A 255 9.34 25.82 22.05
N ASN A 256 10.45 25.61 21.34
CA ASN A 256 11.50 24.68 21.76
C ASN A 256 12.79 25.03 21.00
N LYS A 257 13.71 25.74 21.66
CA LYS A 257 15.12 25.65 21.29
C LYS A 257 15.50 24.17 21.32
N LYS A 258 16.01 23.65 20.21
CA LYS A 258 16.63 22.32 20.19
C LYS A 258 17.89 22.37 21.03
N ASP A 259 17.86 21.78 22.22
CA ASP A 259 19.08 21.44 22.92
C ASP A 259 19.90 20.50 22.01
N ARG A 260 21.23 20.61 22.03
CA ARG A 260 22.16 19.79 21.22
C ARG A 260 22.01 18.27 21.42
N HIS A 261 21.12 17.82 22.31
CA HIS A 261 20.82 16.41 22.61
C HIS A 261 19.31 16.02 22.56
N GLY A 262 18.44 16.81 21.93
CA GLY A 262 17.17 16.30 21.38
C GLY A 262 16.07 15.86 22.36
N GLY A 263 15.98 16.44 23.56
CA GLY A 263 14.84 16.26 24.47
C GLY A 263 14.13 17.59 24.74
N ALA A 264 12.79 17.62 24.69
CA ALA A 264 12.01 18.80 25.04
C ALA A 264 11.77 18.86 26.55
N LYS A 265 12.21 19.94 27.21
CA LYS A 265 11.73 20.33 28.54
C LYS A 265 10.69 21.44 28.38
N VAL A 266 9.55 21.31 29.05
CA VAL A 266 8.56 22.38 29.22
C VAL A 266 8.94 23.11 30.51
N GLU A 267 9.35 24.37 30.41
CA GLU A 267 9.42 25.29 31.56
C GLU A 267 8.71 26.61 31.20
N ASP A 268 8.19 27.24 32.24
CA ASP A 268 7.05 28.14 32.34
C ASP A 268 6.94 29.32 31.35
N GLU A 269 5.68 29.73 31.16
CA GLU A 269 5.22 30.96 30.53
C GLU A 269 5.88 32.18 31.17
N THR A 270 6.89 32.76 30.53
CA THR A 270 7.22 34.21 30.55
C THR A 270 8.47 34.46 29.69
N ASP A 271 8.24 34.77 28.41
CA ASP A 271 8.97 35.77 27.61
C ASP A 271 8.75 35.47 26.11
N CYS A 272 8.00 36.38 25.49
CA CYS A 272 7.54 36.29 24.11
C CYS A 272 8.55 37.00 23.21
N ASP A 273 9.61 36.30 22.81
CA ASP A 273 10.37 36.67 21.61
C ASP A 273 10.18 35.54 20.58
N GLY A 274 9.36 35.84 19.57
CA GLY A 274 8.91 34.92 18.53
C GLY A 274 10.07 34.33 17.72
N ASP A 275 10.00 33.03 17.44
CA ASP A 275 10.88 32.35 16.50
C ASP A 275 10.44 32.70 15.06
N PRO A 276 11.22 33.50 14.30
CA PRO A 276 10.85 33.92 12.95
C PRO A 276 10.78 32.76 11.95
N GLU A 277 11.46 31.63 12.21
CA GLU A 277 11.38 30.43 11.38
C GLU A 277 10.13 29.60 11.68
N GLY A 278 9.67 29.61 12.93
CA GLY A 278 8.41 28.98 13.36
C GLY A 278 7.19 29.68 12.77
N GLU A 279 7.19 31.01 12.72
CA GLU A 279 6.08 31.79 12.15
C GLU A 279 5.96 31.61 10.63
N LYS A 280 7.08 31.68 9.87
CA LYS A 280 7.08 31.40 8.42
C LYS A 280 6.67 29.98 8.06
N ALA A 281 6.95 29.01 8.94
CA ALA A 281 6.50 27.64 8.74
C ALA A 281 4.99 27.48 8.92
N PHE A 282 4.34 28.36 9.70
CA PHE A 282 2.89 28.40 9.92
C PHE A 282 2.13 29.19 8.85
N GLU A 283 2.74 30.20 8.22
CA GLU A 283 2.15 30.92 7.08
C GLU A 283 1.72 29.95 5.95
N LYS A 284 2.46 28.86 5.72
CA LYS A 284 2.09 27.81 4.76
C LYS A 284 0.79 27.06 5.07
N TRP A 285 0.31 27.14 6.31
CA TRP A 285 -0.88 26.45 6.81
C TRP A 285 -2.03 27.42 7.10
N GLU A 286 -1.85 28.72 6.84
CA GLU A 286 -2.84 29.75 7.13
C GLU A 286 -4.17 29.53 6.41
N HIS A 287 -4.14 28.85 5.25
CA HIS A 287 -5.32 28.51 4.46
C HIS A 287 -5.96 27.17 4.81
N MET A 288 -5.45 26.47 5.83
CA MET A 288 -5.98 25.18 6.28
C MET A 288 -7.05 25.38 7.36
N ASP A 289 -8.14 24.62 7.30
CA ASP A 289 -9.21 24.63 8.30
C ASP A 289 -8.77 23.83 9.54
N HIS A 290 -7.94 24.41 10.41
CA HIS A 290 -7.57 23.84 11.72
C HIS A 290 -8.29 24.53 12.87
N THR A 291 -8.65 23.78 13.91
CA THR A 291 -9.10 24.38 15.17
C THR A 291 -7.91 24.86 16.00
N GLU A 292 -8.14 25.83 16.89
CA GLU A 292 -7.12 26.28 17.85
C GLU A 292 -6.57 25.12 18.70
N GLU A 293 -7.41 24.14 19.02
CA GLU A 293 -6.97 22.95 19.77
C GLU A 293 -6.05 22.05 18.95
N GLU A 294 -6.33 21.84 17.67
CA GLU A 294 -5.50 21.05 16.75
C GLU A 294 -4.14 21.72 16.53
N ILE A 295 -4.12 23.04 16.36
CA ILE A 295 -2.90 23.86 16.28
C ILE A 295 -2.09 23.73 17.57
N ARG A 296 -2.75 23.85 18.74
CA ARG A 296 -2.10 23.73 20.05
C ARG A 296 -1.51 22.33 20.29
N LYS A 297 -2.23 21.27 19.89
CA LYS A 297 -1.75 19.88 20.00
C LYS A 297 -0.59 19.61 19.03
N GLY A 298 -0.55 20.30 17.90
CA GLY A 298 0.41 20.06 16.82
C GLY A 298 0.09 18.81 16.01
N TYR A 299 -1.13 18.30 16.10
CA TYR A 299 -1.63 17.23 15.26
C TYR A 299 -3.16 17.16 15.35
N HIS A 300 -3.78 16.55 14.34
CA HIS A 300 -5.15 16.09 14.42
C HIS A 300 -5.26 14.65 13.86
N HIS A 301 -6.46 14.07 13.93
CA HIS A 301 -6.73 12.77 13.33
C HIS A 301 -7.95 12.85 12.44
N LEU A 302 -7.96 11.98 11.43
CA LEU A 302 -9.06 11.83 10.51
C LEU A 302 -9.56 10.39 10.57
N ASP A 303 -10.86 10.24 10.83
CA ASP A 303 -11.56 8.96 10.84
C ASP A 303 -12.19 8.66 9.48
N TYR A 304 -12.71 7.44 9.36
CA TYR A 304 -13.44 7.05 8.16
C TYR A 304 -14.64 7.98 7.92
N ILE A 305 -14.69 8.59 6.74
CA ILE A 305 -15.77 9.48 6.32
C ILE A 305 -16.85 8.66 5.64
N PHE A 306 -17.96 8.43 6.35
CA PHE A 306 -19.19 7.89 5.77
C PHE A 306 -19.91 8.95 4.96
N PRO A 307 -20.36 8.69 3.72
CA PRO A 307 -21.09 9.67 2.93
C PRO A 307 -22.37 10.17 3.62
N LYS A 308 -22.63 11.47 3.52
CA LYS A 308 -23.75 12.12 4.21
C LYS A 308 -25.06 11.60 3.63
N ASN A 309 -25.94 11.08 4.48
CA ASN A 309 -27.20 10.44 4.08
C ASN A 309 -27.03 9.20 3.17
N ASN A 310 -25.82 8.68 2.96
CA ASN A 310 -25.60 7.45 2.20
C ASN A 310 -24.46 6.60 2.82
N PRO A 311 -24.57 6.19 4.08
CA PRO A 311 -23.46 5.54 4.78
C PRO A 311 -23.22 4.07 4.35
N LYS A 312 -24.09 3.50 3.50
CA LYS A 312 -23.93 2.16 2.89
C LYS A 312 -23.55 2.24 1.41
N ASP A 313 -22.94 3.34 0.95
CA ASP A 313 -22.60 3.58 -0.46
C ASP A 313 -21.71 2.50 -1.10
N THR A 314 -20.98 1.73 -0.30
CA THR A 314 -20.14 0.62 -0.77
C THR A 314 -20.89 -0.70 -0.96
N SER A 315 -22.16 -0.79 -0.55
CA SER A 315 -22.92 -2.05 -0.61
C SER A 315 -23.45 -2.32 -2.03
N PRO A 316 -23.27 -3.54 -2.57
CA PRO A 316 -23.74 -3.91 -3.91
C PRO A 316 -25.23 -3.66 -4.15
N ASN A 317 -26.03 -3.83 -3.10
CA ASN A 317 -27.50 -3.73 -3.12
C ASN A 317 -28.02 -2.38 -2.62
N ASN A 318 -27.17 -1.35 -2.55
CA ASN A 318 -27.60 -0.02 -2.11
C ASN A 318 -28.38 0.71 -3.21
N GLU A 319 -29.65 1.02 -2.96
CA GLU A 319 -30.53 1.71 -3.92
C GLU A 319 -30.05 3.13 -4.27
N ARG A 320 -29.37 3.81 -3.34
CA ARG A 320 -28.83 5.17 -3.55
C ARG A 320 -27.53 5.18 -4.37
N GLY A 321 -26.94 4.02 -4.66
CA GLY A 321 -25.67 3.91 -5.36
C GLY A 321 -24.49 4.47 -4.56
N VAL A 322 -23.40 4.79 -5.27
CA VAL A 322 -22.18 5.36 -4.70
C VAL A 322 -22.29 6.88 -4.62
N ASP A 323 -21.74 7.47 -3.55
CA ASP A 323 -21.57 8.93 -3.48
C ASP A 323 -20.43 9.38 -4.41
N GLY A 324 -20.78 9.65 -5.67
CA GLY A 324 -19.80 9.98 -6.70
C GLY A 324 -19.01 11.26 -6.42
N GLU A 325 -19.60 12.24 -5.74
CA GLU A 325 -18.93 13.51 -5.40
C GLU A 325 -17.82 13.26 -4.38
N LEU A 326 -18.17 12.64 -3.24
CA LEU A 326 -17.20 12.32 -2.19
C LEU A 326 -16.11 11.38 -2.71
N ARG A 327 -16.48 10.29 -3.39
CA ARG A 327 -15.48 9.31 -3.86
C ARG A 327 -14.54 9.88 -4.92
N SER A 328 -15.01 10.78 -5.77
CA SER A 328 -14.14 11.45 -6.74
C SER A 328 -13.18 12.41 -6.06
N ALA A 329 -13.66 13.22 -5.11
CA ALA A 329 -12.81 14.13 -4.36
C ALA A 329 -11.76 13.39 -3.52
N GLN A 330 -12.12 12.23 -2.97
CA GLN A 330 -11.18 11.34 -2.31
C GLN A 330 -10.11 10.83 -3.29
N ILE A 331 -10.50 10.36 -4.49
CA ILE A 331 -9.52 9.93 -5.49
C ILE A 331 -8.58 11.08 -5.87
N GLU A 332 -9.08 12.30 -6.11
CA GLU A 332 -8.21 13.44 -6.44
C GLU A 332 -7.20 13.72 -5.34
N LEU A 333 -7.61 13.71 -4.06
CA LEU A 333 -6.69 13.84 -2.94
C LEU A 333 -5.64 12.73 -2.93
N ARG A 334 -6.05 11.48 -3.21
CA ARG A 334 -5.11 10.35 -3.34
C ARG A 334 -4.11 10.55 -4.48
N LEU A 335 -4.53 11.09 -5.62
CA LEU A 335 -3.62 11.41 -6.74
C LEU A 335 -2.56 12.44 -6.30
N CYS A 336 -2.99 13.51 -5.62
CA CYS A 336 -2.07 14.51 -5.05
C CYS A 336 -1.09 13.91 -4.02
N GLU A 337 -1.55 12.98 -3.18
CA GLU A 337 -0.68 12.30 -2.22
C GLU A 337 0.35 11.40 -2.91
N LEU A 338 -0.01 10.77 -4.04
CA LEU A 338 0.91 9.98 -4.84
C LEU A 338 1.97 10.86 -5.50
N GLU A 339 1.60 12.03 -6.03
CA GLU A 339 2.54 13.02 -6.58
C GLU A 339 3.54 13.50 -5.51
N GLU A 340 3.06 13.80 -4.31
CA GLU A 340 3.92 14.21 -3.19
C GLU A 340 4.83 13.08 -2.69
N ALA A 341 4.32 11.84 -2.61
CA ALA A 341 5.15 10.69 -2.26
C ALA A 341 6.23 10.44 -3.34
N TYR A 342 5.88 10.58 -4.62
CA TYR A 342 6.82 10.48 -5.73
C TYR A 342 7.92 11.55 -5.63
N ARG A 343 7.58 12.80 -5.31
CA ARG A 343 8.56 13.87 -5.05
C ARG A 343 9.55 13.48 -3.95
N VAL A 344 9.09 12.91 -2.85
CA VAL A 344 9.96 12.44 -1.75
C VAL A 344 10.89 11.33 -2.23
N LEU A 345 10.36 10.39 -3.01
CA LEU A 345 11.15 9.32 -3.61
C LEU A 345 12.23 9.85 -4.55
N LYS A 346 11.97 10.92 -5.33
CA LYS A 346 13.01 11.57 -6.17
C LYS A 346 14.18 12.05 -5.33
N ILE A 347 13.91 12.70 -4.20
CA ILE A 347 14.94 13.22 -3.28
C ILE A 347 15.76 12.07 -2.68
N ILE A 348 15.10 10.97 -2.27
CA ILE A 348 15.80 9.78 -1.77
C ILE A 348 16.67 9.15 -2.88
N CYS A 349 16.15 9.04 -4.11
CA CYS A 349 16.88 8.48 -5.25
C CYS A 349 18.09 9.35 -5.66
N ALA A 350 18.03 10.66 -5.44
CA ALA A 350 19.17 11.56 -5.66
C ALA A 350 20.30 11.38 -4.61
N GLY A 351 20.02 10.69 -3.50
CA GLY A 351 20.93 10.54 -2.36
C GLY A 351 20.74 11.61 -1.28
N ASP A 352 19.78 12.52 -1.44
CA ASP A 352 19.54 13.66 -0.55
C ASP A 352 18.52 13.35 0.56
N GLY A 353 18.39 12.07 0.92
CA GLY A 353 17.42 11.60 1.93
C GLY A 353 17.62 12.18 3.33
N GLU A 354 18.77 12.80 3.62
CA GLU A 354 19.01 13.52 4.88
C GLU A 354 18.06 14.73 5.03
N GLU A 355 17.67 15.39 3.94
CA GLU A 355 16.64 16.43 3.97
C GLU A 355 15.29 15.85 4.40
N ILE A 356 14.93 14.69 3.84
CA ILE A 356 13.70 13.97 4.21
C ILE A 356 13.75 13.55 5.67
N ALA A 357 14.90 13.08 6.16
CA ALA A 357 15.10 12.74 7.56
C ALA A 357 14.88 13.93 8.49
N ARG A 358 15.34 15.13 8.12
CA ARG A 358 15.12 16.37 8.89
C ARG A 358 13.67 16.83 8.89
N GLN A 359 12.94 16.62 7.80
CA GLN A 359 11.52 16.99 7.68
C GLN A 359 10.56 15.94 8.27
N ASN A 360 11.04 14.74 8.55
CA ASN A 360 10.19 13.62 8.91
C ASN A 360 9.44 13.84 10.24
N LEU A 361 8.11 13.87 10.16
CA LEU A 361 7.18 14.00 11.29
C LEU A 361 6.86 12.65 11.95
N ARG A 362 7.69 11.61 11.72
CA ARG A 362 7.60 10.29 12.38
C ARG A 362 8.76 10.02 13.34
N SER A 363 9.47 11.07 13.76
CA SER A 363 10.49 11.03 14.80
C SER A 363 9.91 11.12 16.21
N GLU A 364 10.80 11.10 17.22
CA GLU A 364 10.43 11.38 18.61
C GLU A 364 9.72 12.73 18.74
N GLY A 365 8.70 12.80 19.61
CA GLY A 365 7.91 14.01 19.85
C GLY A 365 6.65 14.15 18.99
N TYR A 366 6.55 13.45 17.86
CA TYR A 366 5.37 13.48 16.99
C TYR A 366 4.40 12.32 17.26
N VAL A 367 3.11 12.54 16.97
CA VAL A 367 2.10 11.50 17.17
C VAL A 367 2.33 10.36 16.18
N GLY A 368 2.32 9.14 16.72
CA GLY A 368 2.61 7.94 15.92
C GLY A 368 4.09 7.74 15.58
N GLY A 369 4.95 8.70 15.89
CA GLY A 369 6.40 8.62 15.68
C GLY A 369 7.08 7.58 16.58
N SER A 370 8.33 7.28 16.24
CA SER A 370 9.19 6.41 17.05
C SER A 370 10.46 7.15 17.45
N SER A 371 11.02 6.83 18.62
CA SER A 371 12.31 7.40 19.06
C SER A 371 13.45 7.15 18.07
N ARG A 372 13.32 6.11 17.24
CA ARG A 372 14.28 5.80 16.19
C ARG A 372 14.15 6.71 14.97
N GLY A 373 12.93 7.14 14.61
CA GLY A 373 12.68 7.86 13.35
C GLY A 373 13.43 7.23 12.17
N LEU A 374 14.18 8.05 11.44
CA LEU A 374 15.09 7.62 10.36
C LEU A 374 16.57 7.62 10.79
N GLN A 375 16.85 7.60 12.10
CA GLN A 375 18.23 7.57 12.58
C GLN A 375 18.95 6.30 12.12
N GLY A 376 20.20 6.49 11.67
CA GLY A 376 21.08 5.41 11.23
C GLY A 376 20.82 4.89 9.81
N VAL A 377 19.94 5.54 9.04
CA VAL A 377 19.83 5.29 7.60
C VAL A 377 21.04 5.92 6.91
N ASP A 378 21.72 5.15 6.06
CA ASP A 378 22.78 5.64 5.20
C ASP A 378 22.19 6.05 3.85
N TRP A 379 21.93 7.34 3.67
CA TRP A 379 21.29 7.88 2.45
C TRP A 379 22.19 7.83 1.22
N ALA A 380 23.52 7.76 1.38
CA ALA A 380 24.43 7.61 0.24
C ALA A 380 24.19 6.29 -0.49
N LEU A 381 23.80 5.23 0.23
CA LEU A 381 23.43 3.93 -0.33
C LEU A 381 22.11 3.96 -1.12
N TRP A 382 21.36 5.06 -1.16
CA TRP A 382 20.11 5.14 -1.92
C TRP A 382 20.27 5.82 -3.27
N LYS A 383 21.40 6.50 -3.49
CA LYS A 383 21.67 7.27 -4.70
C LYS A 383 21.65 6.37 -5.95
N HIS A 384 20.69 6.62 -6.84
CA HIS A 384 20.44 5.87 -8.08
C HIS A 384 20.21 4.36 -7.87
N ARG A 385 19.64 3.96 -6.72
CA ARG A 385 19.45 2.54 -6.40
C ARG A 385 18.06 1.98 -6.69
N PHE A 386 17.16 2.77 -7.25
CA PHE A 386 15.88 2.30 -7.78
C PHE A 386 15.42 3.14 -8.97
N HIS A 387 14.60 2.55 -9.84
CA HIS A 387 14.09 3.18 -11.05
C HIS A 387 12.97 4.17 -10.74
N ILE A 388 13.34 5.44 -10.53
CA ILE A 388 12.40 6.54 -10.28
C ILE A 388 11.65 6.98 -11.56
N ASP A 389 12.24 6.67 -12.71
CA ASP A 389 11.73 6.94 -14.06
C ASP A 389 10.67 5.93 -14.52
N LYS A 390 10.69 4.71 -13.98
CA LYS A 390 9.79 3.63 -14.39
C LYS A 390 9.11 2.98 -13.19
N MET A 391 7.94 3.49 -12.83
CA MET A 391 7.19 3.09 -11.65
C MET A 391 6.01 2.18 -11.99
N THR A 392 5.81 1.14 -11.19
CA THR A 392 4.57 0.34 -11.22
C THR A 392 3.57 0.86 -10.19
N MET A 393 2.33 1.04 -10.62
CA MET A 393 1.23 1.40 -9.75
C MET A 393 0.45 0.15 -9.35
N ALA A 394 0.20 -0.05 -8.07
CA ALA A 394 -0.61 -1.15 -7.58
C ALA A 394 -1.61 -0.68 -6.53
N GLY A 395 -2.77 -1.32 -6.45
CA GLY A 395 -3.77 -0.93 -5.46
C GLY A 395 -4.82 -2.00 -5.27
N HIS A 396 -5.50 -1.94 -4.12
CA HIS A 396 -6.59 -2.84 -3.79
C HIS A 396 -7.92 -2.10 -3.62
N SER A 397 -9.02 -2.65 -4.15
CA SER A 397 -10.37 -2.10 -3.95
C SER A 397 -10.46 -0.64 -4.37
N PHE A 398 -10.76 0.29 -3.46
CA PHE A 398 -10.73 1.73 -3.76
C PHE A 398 -9.35 2.24 -4.19
N GLY A 399 -8.26 1.65 -3.69
CA GLY A 399 -6.92 1.95 -4.17
C GLY A 399 -6.65 1.44 -5.59
N ALA A 400 -7.34 0.39 -6.03
CA ALA A 400 -7.29 -0.02 -7.43
C ALA A 400 -8.05 0.96 -8.35
N ALA A 401 -9.15 1.57 -7.88
CA ALA A 401 -9.78 2.69 -8.59
C ALA A 401 -8.84 3.89 -8.69
N THR A 402 -8.06 4.18 -7.64
CA THR A 402 -7.00 5.19 -7.69
C THR A 402 -5.94 4.86 -8.75
N VAL A 403 -5.50 3.60 -8.86
CA VAL A 403 -4.57 3.17 -9.91
C VAL A 403 -5.13 3.42 -11.31
N VAL A 404 -6.41 3.12 -11.55
CA VAL A 404 -7.04 3.39 -12.85
C VAL A 404 -6.97 4.88 -13.21
N GLU A 405 -7.28 5.76 -12.28
CA GLU A 405 -7.20 7.21 -12.53
C GLU A 405 -5.75 7.69 -12.73
N VAL A 406 -4.77 7.09 -12.05
CA VAL A 406 -3.35 7.32 -12.35
C VAL A 406 -2.99 6.93 -13.78
N LEU A 407 -3.45 5.76 -14.24
CA LEU A 407 -3.16 5.28 -15.60
C LEU A 407 -3.87 6.11 -16.69
N ARG A 408 -5.00 6.73 -16.35
CA ARG A 408 -5.71 7.65 -17.24
C ARG A 408 -5.03 9.02 -17.30
N HIS A 409 -4.49 9.53 -16.20
CA HIS A 409 -3.79 10.81 -16.17
C HIS A 409 -2.33 10.72 -16.67
N THR A 410 -2.18 10.48 -17.98
CA THR A 410 -0.87 10.33 -18.62
C THR A 410 0.01 11.58 -18.60
N ASP A 411 -0.57 12.76 -18.38
CA ASP A 411 0.10 14.05 -18.24
C ASP A 411 0.65 14.29 -16.83
N ARG A 412 -0.06 13.82 -15.80
CA ARG A 412 0.35 13.93 -14.39
C ARG A 412 1.36 12.85 -14.00
N PHE A 413 1.21 11.65 -14.56
CA PHE A 413 1.98 10.46 -14.19
C PHE A 413 2.80 9.92 -15.37
N THR A 414 3.74 10.75 -15.85
CA THR A 414 4.58 10.46 -17.03
C THR A 414 5.64 9.37 -16.83
N ASN A 415 5.83 8.93 -15.60
CA ASN A 415 6.85 7.97 -15.17
C ASN A 415 6.26 6.60 -14.77
N VAL A 416 4.99 6.35 -15.07
CA VAL A 416 4.32 5.07 -14.79
C VAL A 416 4.46 4.13 -15.98
N GLN A 417 4.91 2.90 -15.73
CA GLN A 417 5.11 1.89 -16.78
C GLN A 417 4.00 0.83 -16.86
N ALA A 418 3.30 0.57 -15.75
CA ALA A 418 2.25 -0.46 -15.67
C ALA A 418 1.38 -0.31 -14.42
N GLY A 419 0.15 -0.81 -14.49
CA GLY A 419 -0.80 -0.86 -13.39
C GLY A 419 -1.21 -2.28 -12.97
N ILE A 420 -1.43 -2.47 -11.67
CA ILE A 420 -1.95 -3.71 -11.09
C ILE A 420 -3.14 -3.39 -10.17
N ILE A 421 -4.31 -3.95 -10.49
CA ILE A 421 -5.55 -3.72 -9.78
C ILE A 421 -6.02 -5.01 -9.09
N TYR A 422 -5.93 -5.04 -7.76
CA TYR A 422 -6.42 -6.16 -6.95
C TYR A 422 -7.87 -5.90 -6.53
N ASP A 423 -8.79 -6.78 -6.92
CA ASP A 423 -10.21 -6.71 -6.55
C ASP A 423 -10.80 -5.30 -6.68
N ILE A 424 -10.71 -4.71 -7.87
CA ILE A 424 -11.08 -3.31 -8.08
C ILE A 424 -12.55 -3.06 -7.77
N TRP A 425 -12.80 -2.07 -6.91
CA TRP A 425 -14.15 -1.53 -6.74
C TRP A 425 -14.42 -0.54 -7.87
N GLY A 426 -15.17 -0.97 -8.87
CA GLY A 426 -15.41 -0.22 -10.11
C GLY A 426 -16.45 0.89 -9.99
N ALA A 427 -17.29 0.87 -8.96
CA ALA A 427 -18.40 1.83 -8.85
C ALA A 427 -17.99 3.31 -8.68
N PRO A 428 -16.85 3.66 -8.04
CA PRO A 428 -16.32 5.02 -8.04
C PRO A 428 -15.65 5.47 -9.34
N ILE A 429 -15.37 4.54 -10.25
CA ILE A 429 -14.65 4.85 -11.48
C ILE A 429 -15.62 5.56 -12.42
N LYS A 430 -15.26 6.79 -12.78
CA LYS A 430 -16.02 7.55 -13.77
C LYS A 430 -15.73 7.03 -15.17
N PRO A 431 -16.66 7.24 -16.13
CA PRO A 431 -16.31 7.16 -17.54
C PRO A 431 -15.11 8.07 -17.83
N PRO A 432 -14.23 7.68 -18.78
CA PRO A 432 -13.08 8.51 -19.11
C PRO A 432 -13.56 9.86 -19.68
N ALA A 433 -12.87 10.96 -19.32
CA ALA A 433 -13.20 12.31 -19.79
C ALA A 433 -13.11 12.43 -21.31
N ASP A 434 -13.67 13.49 -21.91
CA ASP A 434 -13.58 13.74 -23.36
C ASP A 434 -12.17 14.16 -23.85
N ASP A 435 -11.15 14.05 -22.99
CA ASP A 435 -9.75 14.26 -23.33
C ASP A 435 -9.08 12.94 -23.77
N PRO A 436 -8.48 12.87 -24.98
CA PRO A 436 -7.70 11.72 -25.42
C PRO A 436 -6.53 11.32 -24.49
N LYS A 437 -6.00 12.28 -23.72
CA LYS A 437 -4.94 12.03 -22.74
C LYS A 437 -5.47 11.28 -21.52
N HIS A 438 -6.77 11.37 -21.24
CA HIS A 438 -7.46 10.72 -20.12
C HIS A 438 -7.96 9.32 -20.50
N ARG A 439 -7.03 8.44 -20.87
CA ARG A 439 -7.30 7.05 -21.31
C ARG A 439 -6.23 6.11 -20.79
N ILE A 440 -6.57 4.84 -20.60
CA ILE A 440 -5.59 3.82 -20.22
C ILE A 440 -4.78 3.42 -21.45
N HIS A 441 -3.53 3.85 -21.50
CA HIS A 441 -2.59 3.52 -22.56
C HIS A 441 -1.42 2.64 -22.09
N LEU A 442 -1.47 2.21 -20.84
CA LEU A 442 -0.40 1.48 -20.17
C LEU A 442 -0.88 0.06 -19.84
N PRO A 443 0.04 -0.92 -19.81
CA PRO A 443 -0.30 -2.29 -19.47
C PRO A 443 -1.03 -2.39 -18.13
N LEU A 444 -2.07 -3.24 -18.09
CA LEU A 444 -2.95 -3.37 -16.93
C LEU A 444 -3.17 -4.84 -16.55
N LEU A 445 -2.90 -5.17 -15.29
CA LEU A 445 -3.23 -6.48 -14.71
C LEU A 445 -4.35 -6.35 -13.68
N GLY A 446 -5.47 -7.02 -13.91
CA GLY A 446 -6.52 -7.25 -12.92
C GLY A 446 -6.41 -8.62 -12.26
N ILE A 447 -6.47 -8.65 -10.93
CA ILE A 447 -6.60 -9.88 -10.16
C ILE A 447 -7.80 -9.77 -9.22
N SER A 448 -8.87 -10.50 -9.53
CA SER A 448 -10.10 -10.54 -8.75
C SER A 448 -10.16 -11.73 -7.80
N SER A 449 -11.03 -11.63 -6.81
CA SER A 449 -11.45 -12.73 -5.95
C SER A 449 -12.75 -13.33 -6.46
N GLU A 450 -12.95 -14.62 -6.20
CA GLU A 450 -14.13 -15.35 -6.68
C GLU A 450 -15.43 -14.73 -6.17
N ALA A 451 -15.50 -14.36 -4.89
CA ALA A 451 -16.71 -13.76 -4.34
C ALA A 451 -17.06 -12.41 -5.00
N PHE A 452 -16.04 -11.62 -5.34
CA PHE A 452 -16.20 -10.28 -5.88
C PHE A 452 -16.47 -10.30 -7.39
N MET A 453 -15.94 -11.30 -8.11
CA MET A 453 -16.25 -11.58 -9.52
C MET A 453 -17.76 -11.74 -9.77
N TYR A 454 -18.50 -12.35 -8.83
CA TYR A 454 -19.95 -12.55 -8.97
C TYR A 454 -20.78 -11.26 -8.91
N TRP A 455 -20.17 -10.12 -8.57
CA TRP A 455 -20.87 -8.83 -8.61
C TRP A 455 -20.92 -8.28 -10.04
N GLU A 456 -21.99 -8.60 -10.76
CA GLU A 456 -22.13 -8.36 -12.21
C GLU A 456 -21.86 -6.89 -12.62
N LYS A 457 -22.47 -5.92 -11.93
CA LYS A 457 -22.23 -4.49 -12.23
C LYS A 457 -20.76 -4.09 -12.09
N ASN A 458 -20.07 -4.64 -11.08
CA ASN A 458 -18.66 -4.39 -10.88
C ASN A 458 -17.82 -5.10 -11.96
N TRP A 459 -18.19 -6.34 -12.28
CA TRP A 459 -17.55 -7.12 -13.32
C TRP A 459 -17.58 -6.44 -14.69
N ASP A 460 -18.73 -5.88 -15.08
CA ASP A 460 -18.88 -5.12 -16.33
C ASP A 460 -17.94 -3.91 -16.36
N ALA A 461 -17.79 -3.21 -15.22
CA ALA A 461 -16.84 -2.11 -15.09
C ALA A 461 -15.39 -2.61 -15.25
N VAL A 462 -15.01 -3.73 -14.63
CA VAL A 462 -13.65 -4.30 -14.78
C VAL A 462 -13.36 -4.67 -16.24
N MET A 463 -14.30 -5.34 -16.91
CA MET A 463 -14.16 -5.71 -18.32
C MET A 463 -14.03 -4.48 -19.22
N SER A 464 -14.79 -3.41 -18.95
CA SER A 464 -14.66 -2.14 -19.68
C SER A 464 -13.25 -1.55 -19.58
N LEU A 465 -12.58 -1.67 -18.43
CA LEU A 465 -11.22 -1.17 -18.25
C LEU A 465 -10.19 -2.00 -19.02
N MET A 466 -10.38 -3.33 -19.07
CA MET A 466 -9.51 -4.20 -19.86
C MET A 466 -9.63 -3.88 -21.35
N ASN A 467 -10.86 -3.66 -21.82
CA ASN A 467 -11.11 -3.22 -23.19
C ASN A 467 -10.52 -1.85 -23.49
N GLU A 468 -10.67 -0.87 -22.59
CA GLU A 468 -10.08 0.46 -22.75
C GLU A 468 -8.55 0.39 -22.96
N ALA A 469 -7.85 -0.40 -22.14
CA ALA A 469 -6.41 -0.60 -22.30
C ALA A 469 -6.05 -1.25 -23.65
N SER A 470 -6.78 -2.31 -24.02
CA SER A 470 -6.56 -3.07 -25.25
C SER A 470 -6.83 -2.25 -26.52
N GLU A 471 -7.91 -1.45 -26.52
CA GLU A 471 -8.26 -0.54 -27.63
C GLU A 471 -7.17 0.51 -27.91
N HIS A 472 -6.37 0.84 -26.89
CA HIS A 472 -5.23 1.74 -27.00
C HIS A 472 -3.88 1.01 -27.18
N GLY A 473 -3.92 -0.29 -27.49
CA GLY A 473 -2.76 -1.11 -27.82
C GLY A 473 -1.94 -1.58 -26.61
N ALA A 474 -2.44 -1.39 -25.39
CA ALA A 474 -1.76 -1.81 -24.18
C ALA A 474 -2.18 -3.23 -23.75
N PRO A 475 -1.24 -4.14 -23.43
CA PRO A 475 -1.56 -5.48 -22.94
C PRO A 475 -2.37 -5.44 -21.64
N ALA A 476 -3.50 -6.15 -21.63
CA ALA A 476 -4.36 -6.27 -20.45
C ALA A 476 -4.62 -7.73 -20.08
N TYR A 477 -4.53 -8.06 -18.79
CA TYR A 477 -4.83 -9.39 -18.25
C TYR A 477 -5.84 -9.29 -17.12
N LEU A 478 -6.81 -10.20 -17.06
CA LEU A 478 -7.77 -10.32 -15.96
C LEU A 478 -7.86 -11.77 -15.50
N LEU A 479 -7.48 -12.01 -14.25
CA LEU A 479 -7.55 -13.33 -13.63
C LEU A 479 -8.32 -13.30 -12.30
N THR A 480 -8.90 -14.43 -11.91
CA THR A 480 -9.61 -14.60 -10.64
C THR A 480 -8.98 -15.71 -9.81
N VAL A 481 -8.70 -15.44 -8.53
CA VAL A 481 -8.20 -16.44 -7.57
C VAL A 481 -9.37 -17.29 -7.06
N ARG A 482 -9.40 -18.58 -7.38
CA ARG A 482 -10.47 -19.49 -6.93
C ARG A 482 -10.47 -19.64 -5.41
N GLY A 483 -11.65 -19.73 -4.83
CA GLY A 483 -11.92 -19.92 -3.41
C GLY A 483 -11.62 -18.70 -2.53
N SER A 484 -11.35 -17.55 -3.13
CA SER A 484 -10.98 -16.32 -2.43
C SER A 484 -12.18 -15.37 -2.24
N VAL A 485 -12.05 -14.48 -1.26
CA VAL A 485 -13.00 -13.41 -0.96
C VAL A 485 -12.26 -12.08 -1.00
N HIS A 486 -12.98 -10.96 -1.05
CA HIS A 486 -12.40 -9.62 -1.20
C HIS A 486 -11.24 -9.34 -0.23
N ILE A 487 -11.40 -9.68 1.06
CA ILE A 487 -10.35 -9.41 2.05
C ILE A 487 -9.14 -10.35 1.97
N SER A 488 -9.17 -11.40 1.13
CA SER A 488 -8.04 -12.29 0.87
C SER A 488 -6.83 -11.55 0.26
N GLN A 489 -7.06 -10.37 -0.32
CA GLN A 489 -6.01 -9.49 -0.85
C GLN A 489 -5.22 -8.76 0.23
N SER A 490 -5.64 -8.83 1.50
CA SER A 490 -5.08 -8.06 2.62
C SER A 490 -4.58 -8.94 3.78
N ASP A 491 -3.84 -8.33 4.70
CA ASP A 491 -3.34 -9.00 5.91
C ASP A 491 -4.47 -9.51 6.82
N PHE A 492 -5.71 -8.96 6.71
CA PHE A 492 -6.84 -9.41 7.50
C PHE A 492 -7.12 -10.91 7.33
N SER A 493 -6.97 -11.44 6.12
CA SER A 493 -7.18 -12.86 5.84
C SER A 493 -6.16 -13.78 6.52
N ILE A 494 -4.97 -13.25 6.77
CA ILE A 494 -3.87 -13.93 7.45
C ILE A 494 -4.08 -13.84 8.97
N LEU A 495 -4.35 -12.64 9.47
CA LEU A 495 -4.47 -12.36 10.91
C LEU A 495 -5.74 -12.96 11.52
N TYR A 496 -6.84 -12.96 10.76
CA TYR A 496 -8.15 -13.43 11.20
C TYR A 496 -8.64 -14.63 10.39
N ARG A 497 -7.75 -15.59 10.09
CA ARG A 497 -8.04 -16.77 9.25
C ARG A 497 -9.32 -17.53 9.62
N HIS A 498 -9.61 -17.64 10.91
CA HIS A 498 -10.82 -18.33 11.37
C HIS A 498 -12.08 -17.53 11.06
N ILE A 499 -12.03 -16.21 11.18
CA ILE A 499 -13.14 -15.34 10.82
C ILE A 499 -13.38 -15.43 9.30
N THR A 500 -12.32 -15.38 8.51
CA THR A 500 -12.41 -15.41 7.05
C THR A 500 -12.89 -16.75 6.49
N SER A 501 -12.38 -17.85 7.02
CA SER A 501 -12.83 -19.18 6.59
C SER A 501 -14.22 -19.52 7.12
N PHE A 502 -14.53 -19.19 8.38
CA PHE A 502 -15.80 -19.58 9.01
C PHE A 502 -16.97 -18.67 8.58
N PHE A 503 -16.82 -17.35 8.68
CA PHE A 503 -17.92 -16.41 8.39
C PHE A 503 -18.01 -16.03 6.91
N MET A 504 -16.89 -15.78 6.24
CA MET A 504 -16.86 -15.40 4.80
C MET A 504 -16.72 -16.60 3.86
N LYS A 505 -16.58 -17.81 4.40
CA LYS A 505 -16.56 -19.08 3.65
C LYS A 505 -15.44 -19.19 2.61
N ALA A 506 -14.35 -18.42 2.76
CA ALA A 506 -13.17 -18.55 1.92
C ALA A 506 -12.60 -19.99 2.00
N THR A 507 -12.34 -20.59 0.84
CA THR A 507 -11.82 -21.97 0.71
C THR A 507 -10.34 -22.00 0.35
N VAL A 508 -9.80 -20.91 -0.21
CA VAL A 508 -8.36 -20.74 -0.48
C VAL A 508 -7.57 -20.58 0.81
N HIS A 509 -6.34 -21.08 0.82
CA HIS A 509 -5.41 -20.80 1.90
C HIS A 509 -4.89 -19.35 1.79
N PRO A 510 -4.99 -18.49 2.82
CA PRO A 510 -4.65 -17.07 2.73
C PRO A 510 -3.24 -16.80 2.19
N GLN A 511 -2.24 -17.55 2.68
CA GLN A 511 -0.86 -17.38 2.18
C GLN A 511 -0.69 -17.81 0.71
N ARG A 512 -1.48 -18.79 0.25
CA ARG A 512 -1.42 -19.22 -1.16
C ARG A 512 -2.11 -18.20 -2.06
N ALA A 513 -3.18 -17.55 -1.60
CA ALA A 513 -3.80 -16.44 -2.33
C ALA A 513 -2.78 -15.30 -2.55
N ILE A 514 -2.04 -14.91 -1.52
CA ILE A 514 -0.94 -13.93 -1.66
C ILE A 514 0.17 -14.44 -2.60
N ASP A 515 0.55 -15.72 -2.52
CA ASP A 515 1.53 -16.31 -3.44
C ASP A 515 1.06 -16.20 -4.91
N LEU A 516 -0.21 -16.47 -5.18
CA LEU A 516 -0.80 -16.38 -6.53
C LEU A 516 -0.79 -14.92 -7.01
N ASN A 517 -1.23 -13.98 -6.18
CA ASN A 517 -1.19 -12.55 -6.51
C ASN A 517 0.22 -12.08 -6.88
N VAL A 518 1.21 -12.40 -6.05
CA VAL A 518 2.61 -12.00 -6.27
C VAL A 518 3.17 -12.66 -7.53
N SER A 519 2.89 -13.94 -7.76
CA SER A 519 3.42 -14.68 -8.92
C SER A 519 2.87 -14.13 -10.23
N THR A 520 1.55 -13.98 -10.32
CA THR A 520 0.89 -13.40 -11.49
C THR A 520 1.39 -11.97 -11.75
N SER A 521 1.57 -11.18 -10.69
CA SER A 521 2.10 -9.82 -10.81
C SER A 521 3.54 -9.80 -11.33
N LEU A 522 4.42 -10.67 -10.82
CA LEU A 522 5.81 -10.76 -11.29
C LEU A 522 5.91 -11.29 -12.72
N GLU A 523 5.09 -12.28 -13.09
CA GLU A 523 5.00 -12.78 -14.47
C GLU A 523 4.56 -11.66 -15.42
N PHE A 524 3.53 -10.90 -15.06
CA PHE A 524 3.05 -9.78 -15.85
C PHE A 524 4.11 -8.69 -16.00
N LEU A 525 4.71 -8.24 -14.89
CA LEU A 525 5.75 -7.22 -14.92
C LEU A 525 6.96 -7.67 -15.73
N ARG A 526 7.35 -8.95 -15.67
CA ARG A 526 8.43 -9.49 -16.51
C ARG A 526 8.14 -9.36 -18.01
N LEU A 527 6.88 -9.49 -18.42
CA LEU A 527 6.47 -9.38 -19.83
C LEU A 527 6.51 -7.93 -20.32
N VAL A 528 5.95 -7.03 -19.51
CA VAL A 528 5.68 -5.63 -19.93
C VAL A 528 6.79 -4.66 -19.58
N THR A 529 7.66 -4.99 -18.61
CA THR A 529 8.80 -4.13 -18.25
C THR A 529 9.84 -4.17 -19.38
N PRO A 530 10.44 -3.02 -19.74
CA PRO A 530 11.48 -2.99 -20.75
C PRO A 530 12.74 -3.79 -20.39
N LEU A 531 13.56 -4.09 -21.41
CA LEU A 531 14.80 -4.87 -21.25
C LEU A 531 15.87 -4.09 -20.49
N THR A 532 15.93 -2.78 -20.73
CA THR A 532 16.87 -1.85 -20.11
C THR A 532 16.09 -0.89 -19.22
N GLY A 533 16.51 -0.76 -17.95
CA GLY A 533 15.75 -0.02 -16.95
C GLY A 533 14.55 -0.77 -16.40
N GLY A 534 13.81 -0.17 -15.46
CA GLY A 534 12.56 -0.71 -14.91
C GLY A 534 12.69 -1.98 -14.05
N GLY A 535 13.90 -2.50 -13.84
CA GLY A 535 14.18 -3.59 -12.91
C GLY A 535 13.89 -5.01 -13.43
N ARG A 536 13.72 -5.21 -14.75
CA ARG A 536 13.42 -6.54 -15.33
C ARG A 536 14.43 -7.63 -14.94
N ALA A 537 15.72 -7.31 -14.93
CA ALA A 537 16.77 -8.24 -14.54
C ALA A 537 16.61 -8.74 -13.08
N ILE A 538 16.12 -7.89 -12.18
CA ILE A 538 15.81 -8.28 -10.79
C ILE A 538 14.60 -9.19 -10.74
N ILE A 539 13.55 -8.86 -11.50
CA ILE A 539 12.34 -9.69 -11.61
C ILE A 539 12.72 -11.08 -12.12
N ASP A 540 13.43 -11.18 -13.24
CA ASP A 540 13.91 -12.43 -13.84
C ASP A 540 14.74 -13.28 -12.87
N ARG A 541 15.60 -12.63 -12.08
CA ARG A 541 16.46 -13.32 -11.12
C ARG A 541 15.65 -13.86 -9.94
N CYS A 542 14.69 -13.11 -9.42
CA CYS A 542 14.03 -13.40 -8.15
C CYS A 542 12.73 -14.20 -8.30
N MET A 543 11.97 -14.00 -9.37
CA MET A 543 10.63 -14.56 -9.51
C MET A 543 10.64 -16.09 -9.68
N THR A 544 9.59 -16.75 -9.24
CA THR A 544 9.30 -18.15 -9.62
C THR A 544 8.22 -18.11 -10.70
N ASN A 545 8.54 -18.57 -11.91
CA ASN A 545 7.53 -18.70 -12.98
C ASN A 545 6.63 -19.90 -12.65
N GLU A 546 5.33 -19.63 -12.44
CA GLU A 546 4.31 -20.64 -12.22
C GLU A 546 3.38 -20.82 -13.43
N GLU A 547 3.64 -20.09 -14.53
CA GLU A 547 2.90 -20.14 -15.81
C GLU A 547 1.43 -19.74 -15.64
N LEU A 548 1.15 -18.83 -14.69
CA LEU A 548 -0.21 -18.41 -14.36
C LEU A 548 -0.83 -17.55 -15.47
N LEU A 549 -0.03 -16.79 -16.22
CA LEU A 549 -0.52 -16.04 -17.38
C LEU A 549 -0.83 -16.93 -18.60
N ASP A 550 -0.30 -18.15 -18.63
CA ASP A 550 -0.59 -19.15 -19.68
C ASP A 550 -1.91 -19.88 -19.45
N THR A 551 -2.62 -19.55 -18.35
CA THR A 551 -3.94 -20.12 -18.05
C THR A 551 -4.90 -19.95 -19.23
N ALA A 552 -5.65 -21.02 -19.53
CA ALA A 552 -6.63 -21.01 -20.61
C ALA A 552 -7.73 -19.97 -20.32
N LEU A 553 -8.11 -19.23 -21.36
CA LEU A 553 -9.19 -18.25 -21.30
C LEU A 553 -10.52 -18.99 -21.09
N LEU A 554 -11.34 -18.50 -20.17
CA LEU A 554 -12.69 -19.03 -19.96
C LEU A 554 -13.67 -18.43 -20.95
N GLU A 555 -14.55 -19.29 -21.48
CA GLU A 555 -15.68 -18.86 -22.34
C GLU A 555 -16.84 -18.32 -21.50
N GLU A 556 -17.08 -18.89 -20.32
CA GLU A 556 -18.18 -18.52 -19.42
C GLU A 556 -17.71 -18.34 -17.97
N ILE A 557 -18.39 -17.47 -17.22
CA ILE A 557 -18.11 -17.25 -15.80
C ILE A 557 -18.58 -18.48 -15.00
N PRO A 558 -17.70 -19.16 -14.24
CA PRO A 558 -18.07 -20.37 -13.50
C PRO A 558 -18.98 -20.06 -12.30
N ASP A 559 -19.94 -20.94 -12.02
CA ASP A 559 -20.93 -20.77 -10.92
C ASP A 559 -20.59 -21.57 -9.64
N ASP A 560 -19.33 -22.02 -9.51
CA ASP A 560 -18.90 -23.02 -8.52
C ASP A 560 -19.26 -22.69 -7.06
N HIS A 561 -19.01 -21.45 -6.60
CA HIS A 561 -19.31 -21.04 -5.22
C HIS A 561 -20.16 -19.76 -5.14
N ARG A 562 -21.00 -19.49 -6.15
CA ARG A 562 -21.82 -18.27 -6.19
C ARG A 562 -22.73 -18.16 -4.95
N PRO A 563 -22.63 -17.05 -4.17
CA PRO A 563 -23.52 -16.80 -3.04
C PRO A 563 -24.92 -16.40 -3.52
N ASP A 564 -25.91 -16.49 -2.63
CA ASP A 564 -27.22 -15.89 -2.86
C ASP A 564 -27.09 -14.36 -2.97
N ASP A 565 -28.01 -13.70 -3.69
CA ASP A 565 -27.90 -12.27 -4.09
C ASP A 565 -27.69 -11.29 -2.92
N GLU A 566 -28.22 -11.60 -1.75
CA GLU A 566 -28.02 -10.82 -0.52
C GLU A 566 -26.55 -10.78 -0.04
N TRP A 567 -25.74 -11.73 -0.48
CA TRP A 567 -24.37 -11.95 0.00
C TRP A 567 -23.31 -11.92 -1.10
N ILE A 568 -23.68 -11.47 -2.30
CA ILE A 568 -22.75 -11.19 -3.41
C ILE A 568 -21.63 -10.26 -2.93
N ALA A 569 -20.41 -10.49 -3.42
CA ALA A 569 -19.17 -9.79 -3.03
C ALA A 569 -18.70 -10.00 -1.57
N ALA A 570 -19.53 -10.53 -0.67
CA ALA A 570 -19.22 -10.64 0.75
C ALA A 570 -18.79 -12.06 1.19
N ARG A 571 -19.37 -13.12 0.62
CA ARG A 571 -19.04 -14.51 1.01
C ARG A 571 -19.18 -15.49 -0.16
N LEU A 572 -18.61 -16.68 0.00
CA LEU A 572 -18.83 -17.81 -0.92
C LEU A 572 -19.94 -18.75 -0.42
N ARG A 573 -20.56 -19.52 -1.32
CA ARG A 573 -21.46 -20.63 -0.97
C ARG A 573 -20.70 -21.95 -0.94
N VAL A 574 -20.84 -22.71 0.14
CA VAL A 574 -20.28 -24.06 0.27
C VAL A 574 -21.38 -24.98 0.80
N ASP A 575 -21.76 -25.99 0.00
CA ASP A 575 -22.80 -26.93 0.38
C ASP A 575 -22.27 -27.98 1.40
N HIS A 576 -23.12 -28.36 2.37
CA HIS A 576 -22.82 -29.36 3.41
C HIS A 576 -21.56 -29.10 4.26
N GLU A 577 -21.39 -27.84 4.72
CA GLU A 577 -20.21 -27.27 5.39
C GLU A 577 -19.48 -28.18 6.40
N PHE A 578 -20.21 -28.79 7.35
CA PHE A 578 -19.61 -29.62 8.40
C PHE A 578 -19.03 -30.94 7.86
N ARG A 579 -19.75 -31.63 6.95
CA ARG A 579 -19.32 -32.91 6.36
C ARG A 579 -18.16 -32.69 5.38
N THR A 580 -18.23 -31.63 4.59
CA THR A 580 -17.23 -31.28 3.57
C THR A 580 -15.89 -30.87 4.17
N ARG A 581 -15.90 -30.11 5.29
CA ARG A 581 -14.67 -29.71 6.02
C ARG A 581 -14.03 -30.85 6.82
N MET A 582 -14.82 -31.77 7.37
CA MET A 582 -14.32 -32.95 8.11
C MET A 582 -13.72 -34.01 7.17
N ALA A 583 -14.39 -34.31 6.06
CA ALA A 583 -13.86 -35.21 5.02
C ALA A 583 -12.57 -34.66 4.39
N ALA A 584 -12.34 -33.34 4.51
CA ALA A 584 -11.27 -32.66 3.82
C ALA A 584 -9.85 -33.10 4.20
N GLY A 585 -9.63 -33.38 5.49
CA GLY A 585 -8.34 -33.79 6.04
C GLY A 585 -8.02 -35.26 5.75
N LEU A 586 -9.01 -36.14 5.90
CA LEU A 586 -8.90 -37.59 5.63
C LEU A 586 -8.64 -37.87 4.15
N GLN A 587 -9.36 -37.20 3.24
CA GLN A 587 -9.18 -37.35 1.80
C GLN A 587 -7.82 -36.79 1.32
N ARG A 588 -7.28 -35.75 1.97
CA ARG A 588 -5.91 -35.24 1.70
C ARG A 588 -4.84 -36.26 2.09
N LYS A 589 -5.02 -36.97 3.20
CA LYS A 589 -4.10 -38.02 3.66
C LYS A 589 -4.21 -39.28 2.80
N PHE A 590 -5.43 -39.66 2.43
CA PHE A 590 -5.69 -40.80 1.54
C PHE A 590 -5.20 -40.56 0.11
N LYS A 591 -5.55 -39.44 -0.53
CA LYS A 591 -5.15 -39.13 -1.92
C LYS A 591 -3.62 -38.93 -2.06
N ARG A 592 -2.95 -38.49 -0.99
CA ARG A 592 -1.48 -38.38 -0.94
C ARG A 592 -0.79 -39.74 -0.79
N ASN A 593 -1.42 -40.68 -0.08
CA ASN A 593 -0.90 -42.05 0.05
C ASN A 593 -1.24 -42.95 -1.15
N PHE A 594 -2.27 -42.59 -1.94
CA PHE A 594 -2.71 -43.37 -3.10
C PHE A 594 -2.17 -42.90 -4.46
N LYS A 595 -1.63 -41.66 -4.57
CA LYS A 595 -1.06 -41.12 -5.82
C LYS A 595 0.39 -41.56 -6.07
N GLY A 596 0.63 -42.86 -6.04
CA GLY A 596 1.69 -43.49 -6.83
C GLY A 596 1.08 -44.00 -8.13
N GLY A 597 0.92 -43.13 -9.13
CA GLY A 597 0.40 -43.51 -10.46
C GLY A 597 -1.09 -43.20 -10.69
N MET A 598 -1.36 -42.50 -11.80
CA MET A 598 -2.67 -42.26 -12.45
C MET A 598 -3.69 -41.33 -11.76
N GLY A 599 -3.85 -40.11 -12.30
CA GLY A 599 -4.99 -39.22 -12.04
C GLY A 599 -4.65 -37.73 -12.20
N THR A 600 -4.81 -37.23 -13.44
CA THR A 600 -4.75 -35.84 -13.98
C THR A 600 -3.76 -34.86 -13.33
N GLY A 601 -2.83 -34.35 -14.14
CA GLY A 601 -1.82 -33.36 -13.72
C GLY A 601 -2.46 -32.08 -13.16
N TYR A 602 -1.73 -31.39 -12.28
CA TYR A 602 -2.07 -30.02 -11.87
C TYR A 602 -2.19 -29.13 -13.11
N SER A 603 -3.25 -28.33 -13.18
CA SER A 603 -3.39 -27.25 -14.16
C SER A 603 -3.45 -25.91 -13.44
N THR A 604 -2.96 -24.84 -14.04
CA THR A 604 -3.08 -23.48 -13.49
C THR A 604 -4.55 -23.07 -13.33
N SER A 605 -5.43 -23.57 -14.20
CA SER A 605 -6.90 -23.43 -14.12
C SER A 605 -7.51 -24.02 -12.83
N ASP A 606 -6.78 -24.88 -12.11
CA ASP A 606 -7.22 -25.41 -10.83
C ASP A 606 -7.24 -24.32 -9.73
N GLU A 607 -6.36 -23.32 -9.79
CA GLU A 607 -6.21 -22.27 -8.77
C GLU A 607 -6.62 -20.87 -9.26
N MET A 608 -6.46 -20.60 -10.56
CA MET A 608 -6.74 -19.30 -11.19
C MET A 608 -7.69 -19.48 -12.37
N TRP A 609 -8.58 -18.53 -12.58
CA TRP A 609 -9.40 -18.43 -13.79
C TRP A 609 -8.94 -17.24 -14.62
N CYS A 610 -8.74 -17.41 -15.93
CA CYS A 610 -8.38 -16.31 -16.82
C CYS A 610 -9.63 -15.86 -17.59
N HIS A 611 -9.92 -14.56 -17.54
CA HIS A 611 -11.12 -13.96 -18.14
C HIS A 611 -10.80 -12.96 -19.24
N TYR A 612 -9.58 -12.42 -19.24
CA TYR A 612 -9.09 -11.52 -20.27
C TYR A 612 -7.58 -11.71 -20.42
N LYS A 613 -7.10 -11.78 -21.66
CA LYS A 613 -5.67 -11.75 -21.99
C LYS A 613 -5.51 -11.27 -23.45
N PRO A 614 -4.40 -10.61 -23.80
CA PRO A 614 -4.14 -10.21 -25.17
C PRO A 614 -3.92 -11.46 -26.04
N THR A 615 -4.14 -11.30 -27.35
CA THR A 615 -3.67 -12.27 -28.34
C THR A 615 -2.14 -12.27 -28.42
N ASP A 616 -1.56 -13.36 -28.90
CA ASP A 616 -0.11 -13.46 -29.08
C ASP A 616 0.41 -12.38 -30.05
N GLU A 617 -0.39 -12.00 -31.06
CA GLU A 617 -0.07 -10.95 -32.02
C GLU A 617 -0.04 -9.55 -31.36
N GLU A 618 -1.04 -9.22 -30.55
CA GLU A 618 -1.09 -7.94 -29.80
C GLU A 618 0.08 -7.82 -28.82
N LEU A 619 0.39 -8.91 -28.10
CA LEU A 619 1.51 -8.93 -27.17
C LEU A 619 2.86 -8.79 -27.89
N GLN A 620 3.03 -9.50 -29.01
CA GLN A 620 4.25 -9.42 -29.81
C GLN A 620 4.43 -8.01 -30.40
N LYS A 621 3.36 -7.39 -30.89
CA LYS A 621 3.36 -6.01 -31.37
C LYS A 621 3.82 -5.05 -30.27
N TRP A 622 3.27 -5.15 -29.07
CA TRP A 622 3.69 -4.32 -27.92
C TRP A 622 5.19 -4.49 -27.60
N ILE A 623 5.67 -5.73 -27.67
CA ILE A 623 7.09 -6.07 -27.45
C ILE A 623 8.00 -5.42 -28.51
N GLU A 624 7.59 -5.45 -29.77
CA GLU A 624 8.32 -4.89 -30.92
C GLU A 624 8.32 -3.37 -30.93
N GLU A 625 7.24 -2.73 -30.46
CA GLU A 625 7.12 -1.27 -30.30
C GLU A 625 7.90 -0.71 -29.10
N GLY A 626 8.74 -1.52 -28.46
CA GLY A 626 9.59 -1.09 -27.35
C GLY A 626 8.86 -1.01 -26.01
N ARG A 627 7.75 -1.74 -25.83
CA ARG A 627 7.02 -1.86 -24.55
C ARG A 627 6.62 -0.51 -23.93
N GLY A 628 6.28 0.46 -24.77
CA GLY A 628 5.86 1.78 -24.31
C GLY A 628 6.97 2.67 -23.76
N GLU A 629 8.26 2.32 -23.96
CA GLU A 629 9.42 3.13 -23.54
C GLU A 629 9.32 4.60 -24.01
N GLN A 630 8.78 4.84 -25.21
CA GLN A 630 8.63 6.17 -25.80
C GLN A 630 7.73 7.13 -25.00
N ARG A 631 6.93 6.61 -24.06
CA ARG A 631 6.05 7.43 -23.21
C ARG A 631 6.68 7.87 -21.90
N ILE A 632 7.83 7.31 -21.55
CA ILE A 632 8.47 7.58 -20.26
C ILE A 632 9.35 8.82 -20.41
N ASP A 633 8.98 9.88 -19.70
CA ASP A 633 9.78 11.11 -19.65
C ASP A 633 10.92 10.95 -18.63
N GLU A 634 12.03 10.34 -19.08
CA GLU A 634 13.23 10.13 -18.26
C GLU A 634 13.87 11.46 -17.82
N ASP A 635 13.76 12.51 -18.62
CA ASP A 635 14.30 13.83 -18.31
C ASP A 635 13.52 14.50 -17.17
N HIS A 636 12.19 14.42 -17.18
CA HIS A 636 11.36 14.90 -16.07
C HIS A 636 11.58 14.10 -14.78
N ALA A 637 11.75 12.79 -14.89
CA ALA A 637 11.99 11.91 -13.73
C ALA A 637 13.36 12.18 -13.06
N THR A 638 14.37 12.59 -13.82
CA THR A 638 15.74 12.82 -13.34
C THR A 638 16.08 14.28 -13.04
N LYS A 639 15.28 15.24 -13.52
CA LYS A 639 15.39 16.66 -13.12
C LYS A 639 15.20 16.81 -11.61
N GLY A 640 16.23 17.35 -10.96
CA GLY A 640 16.22 17.69 -9.53
C GLY A 640 15.07 18.63 -9.19
N ALA A 641 14.45 18.44 -8.02
CA ALA A 641 13.22 19.12 -7.59
C ALA A 641 13.36 20.64 -7.30
N GLY A 642 14.31 21.32 -7.95
CA GLY A 642 14.82 22.62 -7.55
C GLY A 642 14.80 23.70 -8.62
N HIS A 643 13.78 23.83 -9.47
CA HIS A 643 13.45 25.09 -10.15
C HIS A 643 12.14 25.05 -10.97
N ASP A 644 10.99 24.73 -10.38
CA ASP A 644 9.71 25.17 -10.96
C ASP A 644 9.39 26.57 -10.45
N LYS A 645 9.91 27.59 -11.16
CA LYS A 645 9.31 28.92 -11.08
C LYS A 645 7.98 28.84 -11.82
N GLY A 646 6.89 28.97 -11.07
CA GLY A 646 5.53 28.96 -11.60
C GLY A 646 5.39 29.82 -12.85
N GLY A 647 5.05 29.17 -13.96
CA GLY A 647 4.56 29.84 -15.15
C GLY A 647 3.16 30.35 -14.86
N LYS A 648 3.04 31.66 -14.65
CA LYS A 648 1.81 32.37 -14.96
C LYS A 648 1.68 32.36 -16.47
N ASP A 649 0.70 31.62 -16.99
CA ASP A 649 0.31 31.74 -18.39
C ASP A 649 -0.12 33.18 -18.69
N GLY A 650 0.41 33.63 -19.82
CA GLY A 650 0.31 34.97 -20.35
C GLY A 650 -0.99 35.21 -21.08
N ASN A 651 -1.38 36.48 -21.07
CA ASN A 651 -2.36 37.03 -21.96
C ASN A 651 -1.72 37.23 -23.34
N GLU A 652 -2.50 36.93 -24.37
CA GLU A 652 -2.20 37.03 -25.80
C GLU A 652 -1.72 38.43 -26.19
N ASP A 653 -0.79 38.50 -27.15
CA ASP A 653 -0.96 39.36 -28.33
C ASP A 653 0.06 39.04 -29.45
N GLU A 654 -0.46 39.14 -30.67
CA GLU A 654 0.13 38.83 -31.97
C GLU A 654 1.42 39.60 -32.30
N SER A 655 2.32 38.99 -33.08
CA SER A 655 2.72 39.52 -34.41
C SER A 655 3.94 38.81 -35.02
N THR A 656 3.69 38.21 -36.19
CA THR A 656 4.48 38.24 -37.43
C THR A 656 6.03 38.14 -37.43
N SER A 657 6.47 37.06 -38.09
CA SER A 657 7.39 37.06 -39.25
C SER A 657 8.91 36.92 -39.07
N ALA A 658 9.42 36.02 -39.94
CA ALA A 658 10.68 36.09 -40.68
C ALA A 658 11.99 35.60 -40.03
N SER A 659 12.36 34.39 -40.45
CA SER A 659 13.58 34.05 -41.19
C SER A 659 14.97 34.19 -40.54
N ASP A 660 15.63 33.03 -40.53
CA ASP A 660 16.93 32.75 -41.15
C ASP A 660 18.21 32.67 -40.30
N SER A 661 19.03 31.73 -40.77
CA SER A 661 20.48 31.62 -40.70
C SER A 661 21.18 31.01 -39.47
N ARG A 662 21.67 29.80 -39.73
CA ARG A 662 22.84 29.14 -39.15
C ARG A 662 24.06 30.07 -39.04
N SER A 663 24.88 29.88 -38.01
CA SER A 663 26.34 29.74 -38.21
C SER A 663 27.02 29.03 -37.04
N ASP A 664 27.77 28.00 -37.40
CA ASP A 664 28.78 27.31 -36.60
C ASP A 664 29.95 28.25 -36.26
N ILE A 665 30.48 28.19 -35.04
CA ILE A 665 31.92 28.39 -34.79
C ILE A 665 32.40 27.43 -33.68
N LYS A 666 33.27 26.51 -34.09
CA LYS A 666 34.22 25.77 -33.22
C LYS A 666 35.38 26.68 -32.84
N SER A 667 35.90 26.52 -31.62
CA SER A 667 37.35 26.54 -31.37
C SER A 667 37.69 25.86 -30.06
N GLU A 668 38.46 24.77 -30.17
CA GLU A 668 39.34 24.23 -29.12
C GLU A 668 40.45 25.24 -28.78
N VAL A 669 41.04 25.13 -27.59
CA VAL A 669 42.51 24.99 -27.33
C VAL A 669 42.75 24.97 -25.81
N GLU A 670 43.17 23.79 -25.35
CA GLU A 670 44.31 23.46 -24.49
C GLU A 670 44.88 24.45 -23.43
N SER A 671 44.99 23.90 -22.21
CA SER A 671 46.23 23.65 -21.44
C SER A 671 46.57 24.44 -20.17
N GLN A 672 47.21 23.67 -19.27
CA GLN A 672 48.15 24.01 -18.20
C GLN A 672 47.66 24.15 -16.75
N SER A 673 47.67 22.99 -16.08
CA SER A 673 48.47 22.67 -14.88
C SER A 673 49.01 23.81 -14.01
N LYS A 674 48.78 23.68 -12.69
CA LYS A 674 49.83 23.83 -11.67
C LYS A 674 49.47 23.07 -10.39
N GLU A 675 50.43 22.25 -9.98
CA GLU A 675 50.55 21.58 -8.68
C GLU A 675 50.86 22.59 -7.58
N ASP A 676 50.51 22.27 -6.34
CA ASP A 676 51.41 22.50 -5.20
C ASP A 676 51.14 21.49 -4.07
N VAL A 677 52.25 21.04 -3.49
CA VAL A 677 52.44 19.94 -2.53
C VAL A 677 52.95 20.52 -1.21
N SER A 678 52.49 19.98 -0.06
CA SER A 678 53.28 19.66 1.16
C SER A 678 52.31 19.21 2.26
N GLU A 679 52.25 17.95 2.71
CA GLU A 679 53.17 17.18 3.58
C GLU A 679 53.33 17.64 5.05
N GLY A 680 53.25 16.66 5.98
CA GLY A 680 53.73 16.74 7.37
C GLY A 680 52.77 16.16 8.43
N SER A 681 52.62 14.82 8.55
CA SER A 681 53.24 13.93 9.58
C SER A 681 52.72 14.09 11.04
N GLY A 682 52.04 13.09 11.62
CA GLY A 682 52.60 12.12 12.60
C GLY A 682 52.00 12.39 14.01
N SER A 683 51.79 11.48 14.97
CA SER A 683 52.07 10.05 15.16
C SER A 683 51.15 9.47 16.27
N GLN A 684 51.16 8.14 16.37
CA GLN A 684 50.55 7.25 17.39
C GLN A 684 50.91 7.58 18.85
N THR A 685 50.05 7.21 19.84
CA THR A 685 50.41 6.23 20.92
C THR A 685 49.23 5.73 21.78
N GLN A 686 49.21 4.40 21.94
CA GLN A 686 48.78 3.44 22.98
C GLN A 686 47.97 3.80 24.26
N GLN A 687 47.08 2.84 24.63
CA GLN A 687 46.40 2.48 25.91
C GLN A 687 47.38 2.20 27.11
N PRO A 688 47.02 1.78 28.37
CA PRO A 688 45.80 1.08 28.87
C PRO A 688 45.33 1.26 30.37
N THR A 689 44.28 0.49 30.75
CA THR A 689 43.80 0.06 32.12
C THR A 689 43.09 1.11 33.02
N SER A 690 42.15 0.82 33.93
CA SER A 690 41.76 -0.37 34.71
C SER A 690 40.30 -0.29 35.26
N SER A 691 39.86 -1.42 35.82
CA SER A 691 38.69 -1.77 36.66
C SER A 691 38.12 -0.73 37.65
N GLU A 692 36.81 -0.81 37.94
CA GLU A 692 36.27 -1.37 39.20
C GLU A 692 34.73 -1.39 39.26
N ALA A 693 34.21 -2.37 39.97
CA ALA A 693 32.81 -2.58 40.31
C ALA A 693 32.60 -2.25 41.78
N VAL A 694 31.51 -1.58 42.16
CA VAL A 694 31.04 -1.51 43.55
C VAL A 694 29.51 -1.59 43.60
N LYS A 695 29.05 -2.48 44.50
CA LYS A 695 27.68 -2.76 44.93
C LYS A 695 27.36 -1.99 46.22
N ASP A 696 26.06 -2.00 46.57
CA ASP A 696 25.45 -1.76 47.88
C ASP A 696 25.30 -0.27 48.29
N ARG A 697 24.27 0.20 49.00
CA ARG A 697 22.99 -0.26 49.58
C ARG A 697 22.28 0.99 50.18
N TYR A 698 21.09 0.79 50.77
CA TYR A 698 20.21 1.63 51.63
C TYR A 698 18.89 1.95 50.91
N ASP A 699 17.82 1.18 51.11
CA ASP A 699 16.96 0.95 52.31
C ASP A 699 15.97 2.09 52.59
N ASP A 700 14.70 1.67 52.58
CA ASP A 700 13.51 2.10 53.32
C ASP A 700 12.99 3.54 53.23
N GLU A 701 11.73 3.69 52.79
CA GLU A 701 10.61 3.88 53.72
C GLU A 701 9.25 3.83 53.00
N GLU A 702 8.32 3.09 53.62
CA GLU A 702 6.89 3.00 53.33
C GLU A 702 6.17 4.30 53.76
N GLU A 703 5.19 4.75 52.99
CA GLU A 703 4.02 5.42 53.58
C GLU A 703 2.77 5.14 52.72
N GLU A 704 1.89 4.29 53.25
CA GLU A 704 0.47 4.22 52.91
C GLU A 704 -0.23 5.51 53.39
N LYS A 705 -0.99 6.18 52.50
CA LYS A 705 -2.16 6.99 52.93
C LYS A 705 -3.33 6.82 51.97
N GLU A 706 -4.43 6.35 52.54
CA GLU A 706 -5.75 6.25 51.95
C GLU A 706 -6.39 7.61 51.63
N ALA A 707 -7.14 7.60 50.52
CA ALA A 707 -8.40 8.28 50.20
C ALA A 707 -8.71 9.67 50.80
N THR A 708 -9.04 10.61 49.90
CA THR A 708 -10.30 11.37 50.01
C THR A 708 -10.72 11.94 48.66
N HIS A 709 -12.04 11.84 48.41
CA HIS A 709 -12.76 12.32 47.25
C HIS A 709 -12.68 13.84 47.08
N ALA A 710 -12.49 14.30 45.84
CA ALA A 710 -13.03 15.57 45.36
C ALA A 710 -13.24 15.51 43.84
N SER A 711 -14.50 15.48 43.38
CA SER A 711 -14.87 15.89 42.02
C SER A 711 -14.57 17.38 41.84
N PRO A 712 -14.28 17.80 40.59
CA PRO A 712 -15.24 18.72 39.99
C PRO A 712 -15.51 18.48 38.50
N ALA A 713 -16.80 18.64 38.20
CA ALA A 713 -17.39 19.36 37.07
C ALA A 713 -16.93 19.03 35.63
N ALA A 714 -17.91 18.44 34.93
CA ALA A 714 -18.04 18.39 33.49
C ALA A 714 -17.93 19.78 32.83
N ALA A 715 -17.16 19.86 31.75
CA ALA A 715 -17.37 20.81 30.66
C ALA A 715 -17.62 19.99 29.39
N ALA A 716 -18.71 20.31 28.72
CA ALA A 716 -19.40 19.52 27.72
C ALA A 716 -18.57 19.32 26.45
N ASP A 717 -18.37 18.06 26.09
CA ASP A 717 -17.89 17.61 24.78
C ASP A 717 -19.07 17.72 23.81
N ALA A 718 -19.08 18.77 22.99
CA ALA A 718 -20.05 18.91 21.89
C ALA A 718 -19.60 18.07 20.70
N SER A 719 -19.62 16.75 20.86
CA SER A 719 -19.46 15.77 19.78
C SER A 719 -20.85 15.29 19.35
N GLU A 720 -21.52 16.02 18.45
CA GLU A 720 -22.55 15.38 17.62
C GLU A 720 -21.84 14.51 16.59
N SER A 721 -22.19 13.23 16.61
CA SER A 721 -21.33 12.15 16.18
C SER A 721 -21.35 11.89 14.67
N ASN A 722 -20.17 11.55 14.16
CA ASN A 722 -19.93 10.91 12.86
C ASN A 722 -20.29 9.40 12.93
N ASP A 723 -21.32 9.03 13.71
CA ASP A 723 -21.60 7.65 14.07
C ASP A 723 -21.97 6.81 12.85
N ALA A 724 -21.47 5.57 12.82
CA ALA A 724 -21.90 4.56 11.88
C ALA A 724 -23.43 4.40 11.94
N PRO A 725 -24.12 4.24 10.78
CA PRO A 725 -25.57 4.12 10.77
C PRO A 725 -26.04 2.91 11.58
N PRO A 726 -27.17 3.04 12.30
CA PRO A 726 -27.71 2.01 13.18
C PRO A 726 -28.24 0.76 12.46
N GLU A 727 -27.99 0.58 11.17
CA GLU A 727 -28.47 -0.57 10.39
C GLU A 727 -27.38 -1.25 9.53
N THR A 728 -26.11 -1.09 9.88
CA THR A 728 -25.06 -2.01 9.38
C THR A 728 -25.17 -3.35 10.13
N TRP A 729 -24.21 -4.30 10.11
CA TRP A 729 -24.26 -5.57 10.89
C TRP A 729 -24.26 -5.36 12.44
N LEU A 730 -24.71 -4.17 12.85
CA LEU A 730 -24.27 -3.26 13.88
C LEU A 730 -25.44 -2.44 14.45
N GLY A 731 -26.67 -2.74 14.02
CA GLY A 731 -27.92 -2.24 14.59
C GLY A 731 -28.58 -3.13 15.64
N LEU A 732 -27.99 -4.28 15.97
CA LEU A 732 -28.68 -5.35 16.69
C LEU A 732 -28.75 -5.16 18.22
N LYS A 733 -28.63 -3.92 18.71
CA LYS A 733 -28.73 -3.60 20.14
C LYS A 733 -29.93 -2.75 20.54
N THR A 734 -30.57 -2.03 19.61
CA THR A 734 -31.74 -1.20 19.93
C THR A 734 -33.04 -2.00 20.04
N ALA A 735 -33.09 -3.22 19.49
CA ALA A 735 -34.25 -4.12 19.65
C ALA A 735 -34.26 -4.94 20.97
N LEU A 736 -33.23 -4.80 21.81
CA LEU A 736 -33.13 -5.52 23.10
C LEU A 736 -33.32 -4.60 24.32
N ARG A 737 -33.60 -3.31 24.10
CA ARG A 737 -33.90 -2.36 25.18
C ARG A 737 -35.39 -2.17 25.42
N ASP A 738 -36.20 -2.36 24.37
CA ASP A 738 -37.65 -2.35 24.47
C ASP A 738 -38.14 -3.80 24.44
N GLY A 739 -38.42 -4.34 25.64
CA GLY A 739 -39.10 -5.63 25.78
C GLY A 739 -40.45 -5.62 25.04
N PRO A 740 -41.05 -6.80 24.80
CA PRO A 740 -42.30 -6.88 24.06
C PRO A 740 -43.36 -6.01 24.74
N GLN A 741 -43.91 -5.04 24.00
CA GLN A 741 -45.13 -4.35 24.40
C GLN A 741 -46.22 -5.43 24.55
N GLN A 742 -46.57 -5.71 25.80
CA GLN A 742 -47.79 -6.46 26.10
C GLN A 742 -48.98 -5.62 25.68
N SER A 743 -49.89 -6.26 24.94
CA SER A 743 -51.25 -5.81 24.65
C SER A 743 -52.01 -5.38 25.90
#